data_AF-A0A958CTE9-F1
#
_entry.id   AF-A0A958CTE9-F1
#
_cell.length_a   1.000
_cell.length_b   1.000
_cell.length_c   1.000
_cell.angle_alpha   90.00
_cell.angle_beta   90.00
_cell.angle_gamma   90.00
#
_symmetry.space_group_name_H-M   'P 1'
#
loop_
_entity.id
_entity.type
_entity.pdbx_description
1 polymer ?
#
loop_
_entity_poly.entity_id
_entity_poly.type
_entity_poly.pdbx_seq_one_letter_code
_entity_poly.pdbx_strand_id
1 'polypeptide(L)'
;MRRLRQVFLTLVGLLVFITVVSACGSQPAPAAETPTVLATTAPAIAAVDTPEPAGTPVKLPTINAVTPDREELPRYETLELVVDLDADYANPYDAREVALNATFTAPDGSSWQAPGFWDGEEAWRVRFTPSQEGEWRYTVTIQDSNGASQPAAGSFQVIPSNHHGWVRIGNQVDPTYSSRYLVYDDGTPFYGVGHADALNILIDGFNLDNGVGLFSNMQDAGENYVVWWPFYSLSPITSSYDSYSLQNLKVIDTILRDAEQKGVKVVFTVWDHPQLRDDTHAWDDGRWEVSNGFRKLGSLDSFFTSDEAWAWQENLYRYLIARWSYSPAIAMWQTVSEINGTNAYAQADSWHEKVNTYFVENDPYRHPTTASKSGDVDWPAGWQAMDMPQVHLYDFDDGAVAAAGVLADWTRQMWDAEAKPNWVGEFGVTDGAQYPELFHNATWAALGAGAAMTPAEWNSGGSFGRLTDAMKDDLQRLAAFVDEIPLAAWNPQPLDITSSDPDVRGWGVAGADGGLFWVQDASLEGRPIAEVRSLTAPRAGVQLTIDGLTGGTYAVTPYDTWQGRYLAPISVTCVADQPCVVDLPDFTSDMAFHIRSATCCKERPTGYGPTPAPHPAVTGSKSPLGVSIWAPVAGFLEQQTLQQNADVLDEVNFFWYTLGANGDIEGGVMAAEAVRVARAAGLRIVPSIVNGGFDAQRVSAVVNDPARRAQHIADILALVDDNDYDGIDIDYESLNPDDRDAFSLFIEELAAALHAEGKLLSIAVHAKTDDAGAWSGAAAQDWVRLGAAVDEFKIMTYDFHNGASEAGPIAPLDWVDAVLSYAATVAPPEKTWMGVPFYGYDWTGSTGQSLNWRQALKLAEQNDATPQRDPSSGEAWFTYLDGSRTVYFNDGETMMARLDIIMRSHPNIAGIAIWPLGGEDPANWTALKEAQEE
;
A
#
# COMPACT_ATOMS: atom_id res chain seq x y z
N MET A 1 24.02 37.76 -0.31
CA MET A 1 24.70 38.58 0.72
C MET A 1 24.99 37.70 1.94
N ARG A 2 26.10 36.94 1.92
CA ARG A 2 26.77 36.27 3.07
C ARG A 2 27.99 35.50 2.56
N ARG A 3 28.89 36.21 1.87
CA ARG A 3 30.32 35.90 1.84
C ARG A 3 30.98 36.95 2.72
N LEU A 4 31.57 36.53 3.84
CA LEU A 4 32.60 37.20 4.65
C LEU A 4 32.45 36.79 6.12
N ARG A 5 33.19 35.75 6.52
CA ARG A 5 33.84 35.65 7.84
C ARG A 5 34.86 34.51 7.82
N GLN A 6 36.03 34.82 7.28
CA GLN A 6 37.30 34.21 7.68
C GLN A 6 38.33 35.32 7.88
N VAL A 7 39.29 35.04 8.77
CA VAL A 7 40.65 35.59 8.94
C VAL A 7 40.93 36.16 10.35
N PHE A 8 42.04 35.67 10.91
CA PHE A 8 42.76 35.89 12.18
C PHE A 8 42.56 34.76 13.22
N LEU A 9 43.51 33.87 13.55
CA LEU A 9 44.98 33.97 13.62
C LEU A 9 45.70 32.62 13.37
N THR A 10 46.93 32.70 12.89
CA THR A 10 47.85 31.60 12.51
C THR A 10 49.02 31.46 13.52
N LEU A 11 49.63 30.25 13.56
CA LEU A 11 51.05 29.92 13.86
C LEU A 11 51.60 29.94 15.31
N VAL A 12 51.99 28.73 15.81
CA VAL A 12 53.35 28.35 16.27
C VAL A 12 53.51 26.84 16.06
N GLY A 13 54.64 26.40 15.47
CA GLY A 13 54.88 25.00 15.10
C GLY A 13 56.04 24.29 15.80
N LEU A 14 56.31 23.08 15.28
CA LEU A 14 57.58 22.31 15.26
C LEU A 14 57.92 21.41 16.48
N LEU A 15 58.04 20.09 16.28
CA LEU A 15 59.34 19.38 16.20
C LEU A 15 59.25 17.88 15.77
N VAL A 16 60.32 17.48 15.06
CA VAL A 16 60.72 16.23 14.38
C VAL A 16 61.08 15.06 15.32
N PHE A 17 60.99 13.78 14.87
CA PHE A 17 62.03 12.70 14.93
C PHE A 17 61.50 11.35 14.36
N ILE A 18 61.88 10.93 13.14
CA ILE A 18 62.89 9.91 12.71
C ILE A 18 62.45 8.42 12.65
N THR A 19 62.83 7.84 11.52
CA THR A 19 62.72 6.51 10.87
C THR A 19 63.40 5.30 11.53
N VAL A 20 63.03 4.06 11.09
CA VAL A 20 63.88 2.98 10.48
C VAL A 20 63.13 1.61 10.55
N VAL A 21 62.55 1.09 9.45
CA VAL A 21 63.03 0.06 8.47
C VAL A 21 62.83 -1.44 8.87
N SER A 22 62.05 -2.11 8.01
CA SER A 22 62.06 -3.50 7.52
C SER A 22 62.35 -4.70 8.43
N ALA A 23 61.42 -5.66 8.39
CA ALA A 23 61.74 -7.08 8.25
C ALA A 23 60.67 -7.80 7.40
N CYS A 24 61.11 -8.35 6.27
CA CYS A 24 60.37 -9.32 5.45
C CYS A 24 60.14 -10.62 6.25
N GLY A 25 58.96 -11.22 6.08
CA GLY A 25 58.64 -12.57 6.52
C GLY A 25 57.44 -13.10 5.74
N SER A 26 57.72 -13.74 4.60
CA SER A 26 56.77 -14.51 3.79
C SER A 26 56.25 -15.73 4.55
N GLN A 27 54.93 -15.92 4.65
CA GLN A 27 54.22 -17.21 4.73
C GLN A 27 52.70 -17.01 4.47
N PRO A 28 51.98 -18.04 4.00
CA PRO A 28 50.90 -17.90 3.01
C PRO A 28 49.54 -17.50 3.60
N ALA A 29 48.67 -16.99 2.74
CA ALA A 29 47.26 -16.72 3.03
C ALA A 29 46.57 -17.96 3.63
N PRO A 30 45.83 -17.84 4.74
CA PRO A 30 44.95 -18.91 5.16
C PRO A 30 43.78 -18.99 4.18
N ALA A 31 43.45 -20.21 3.78
CA ALA A 31 42.31 -20.52 2.92
C ALA A 31 41.01 -19.96 3.53
N ALA A 32 40.10 -19.54 2.66
CA ALA A 32 38.73 -19.20 3.02
C ALA A 32 38.08 -20.39 3.73
N GLU A 33 37.92 -20.28 5.05
CA GLU A 33 37.03 -21.18 5.79
C GLU A 33 35.59 -20.72 5.54
N THR A 34 34.79 -21.66 5.05
CA THR A 34 33.34 -21.54 4.92
C THR A 34 32.76 -21.14 6.29
N PRO A 35 31.91 -20.10 6.38
CA PRO A 35 31.38 -19.69 7.67
C PRO A 35 30.53 -20.84 8.23
N THR A 36 30.99 -21.41 9.34
CA THR A 36 30.19 -22.34 10.13
C THR A 36 29.26 -21.48 10.97
N VAL A 37 27.96 -21.53 10.67
CA VAL A 37 26.94 -20.88 11.50
C VAL A 37 27.05 -21.45 12.90
N LEU A 38 27.48 -20.62 13.86
CA LEU A 38 27.48 -20.97 15.26
C LEU A 38 26.02 -21.13 15.69
N ALA A 39 25.69 -22.30 16.24
CA ALA A 39 24.39 -22.58 16.82
C ALA A 39 24.04 -21.50 17.85
N THR A 40 23.01 -20.72 17.56
CA THR A 40 22.39 -19.81 18.52
C THR A 40 21.66 -20.66 19.55
N THR A 41 22.33 -20.94 20.67
CA THR A 41 21.62 -21.38 21.87
C THR A 41 20.86 -20.18 22.42
N ALA A 42 19.54 -20.33 22.59
CA ALA A 42 18.71 -19.41 23.35
C ALA A 42 19.39 -19.01 24.68
N PRO A 43 19.13 -17.81 25.23
CA PRO A 43 19.55 -17.51 26.60
C PRO A 43 19.01 -18.63 27.50
N ALA A 44 19.91 -19.35 28.15
CA ALA A 44 19.52 -20.39 29.10
C ALA A 44 18.70 -19.73 30.20
N ILE A 45 17.46 -20.18 30.39
CA ILE A 45 16.67 -19.86 31.58
C ILE A 45 17.53 -20.28 32.77
N ALA A 46 18.00 -19.31 33.57
CA ALA A 46 18.87 -19.59 34.69
C ALA A 46 18.12 -20.46 35.70
N ALA A 47 18.53 -21.72 35.84
CA ALA A 47 18.00 -22.62 36.86
C ALA A 47 18.32 -22.06 38.25
N VAL A 48 17.28 -21.69 39.00
CA VAL A 48 17.41 -21.26 40.40
C VAL A 48 17.62 -22.50 41.26
N ASP A 49 18.86 -22.69 41.71
CA ASP A 49 19.29 -23.81 42.54
C ASP A 49 18.70 -23.69 43.96
N THR A 50 17.63 -24.44 44.26
CA THR A 50 17.12 -24.63 45.63
C THR A 50 16.96 -26.13 45.92
N PRO A 51 17.19 -26.58 47.17
CA PRO A 51 17.26 -28.01 47.47
C PRO A 51 15.88 -28.66 47.43
N GLU A 52 15.77 -29.72 46.64
CA GLU A 52 14.61 -30.56 46.39
C GLU A 52 13.93 -31.10 47.67
N PRO A 53 12.61 -30.87 47.86
CA PRO A 53 11.74 -31.86 48.46
C PRO A 53 11.16 -32.73 47.33
N ALA A 54 11.12 -34.05 47.53
CA ALA A 54 10.61 -35.04 46.59
C ALA A 54 9.33 -34.57 45.87
N GLY A 55 9.48 -34.13 44.61
CA GLY A 55 8.48 -33.38 43.87
C GLY A 55 7.61 -34.25 42.97
N THR A 56 6.34 -33.89 42.87
CA THR A 56 5.39 -34.29 41.84
C THR A 56 6.05 -34.26 40.44
N PRO A 57 5.75 -35.19 39.51
CA PRO A 57 6.33 -35.16 38.17
C PRO A 57 6.14 -33.79 37.51
N VAL A 58 7.24 -33.15 37.11
CA VAL A 58 7.21 -31.89 36.35
C VAL A 58 6.60 -32.19 34.99
N LYS A 59 5.52 -31.49 34.63
CA LYS A 59 4.88 -31.59 33.32
C LYS A 59 5.73 -30.79 32.32
N LEU A 60 6.47 -31.48 31.46
CA LEU A 60 7.13 -30.85 30.32
C LEU A 60 6.09 -30.36 29.30
N PRO A 61 6.37 -29.30 28.55
CA PRO A 61 5.48 -28.85 27.49
C PRO A 61 5.39 -29.90 26.38
N THR A 62 4.27 -29.94 25.68
CA THR A 62 3.99 -30.90 24.61
C THR A 62 3.52 -30.21 23.34
N ILE A 63 3.97 -30.72 22.19
CA ILE A 63 3.40 -30.37 20.88
C ILE A 63 2.38 -31.45 20.54
N ASN A 64 1.12 -31.06 20.39
CA ASN A 64 0.01 -31.95 20.08
C ASN A 64 -0.08 -32.21 18.58
N ALA A 65 0.08 -31.16 17.77
CA ALA A 65 0.09 -31.23 16.31
C ALA A 65 0.92 -30.10 15.69
N VAL A 66 1.53 -30.39 14.54
CA VAL A 66 2.12 -29.39 13.64
C VAL A 66 1.47 -29.57 12.28
N THR A 67 0.71 -28.58 11.84
CA THR A 67 -0.05 -28.63 10.60
C THR A 67 0.52 -27.62 9.62
N PRO A 68 1.19 -28.05 8.54
CA PRO A 68 1.57 -27.15 7.45
C PRO A 68 0.34 -26.70 6.68
N ASP A 69 0.33 -25.45 6.19
CA ASP A 69 -0.72 -24.95 5.30
C ASP A 69 -0.71 -25.64 3.93
N ARG A 70 0.47 -26.16 3.52
CA ARG A 70 0.68 -26.91 2.28
C ARG A 70 1.83 -27.91 2.40
N GLU A 71 1.73 -29.03 1.67
CA GLU A 71 2.78 -30.06 1.62
C GLU A 71 3.77 -29.86 0.46
N GLU A 72 3.40 -29.05 -0.53
CA GLU A 72 4.22 -28.67 -1.69
C GLU A 72 4.09 -27.16 -1.93
N LEU A 73 5.19 -26.47 -2.19
CA LEU A 73 5.21 -25.04 -2.50
C LEU A 73 6.34 -24.63 -3.45
N PRO A 74 6.16 -23.57 -4.24
CA PRO A 74 7.23 -23.00 -5.06
C PRO A 74 8.39 -22.44 -4.22
N ARG A 75 9.61 -22.48 -4.76
CA ARG A 75 10.79 -21.82 -4.18
C ARG A 75 10.50 -20.33 -3.92
N TYR A 76 10.93 -19.82 -2.77
CA TYR A 76 10.64 -18.48 -2.28
C TYR A 76 9.17 -18.14 -1.98
N GLU A 77 8.27 -19.13 -1.98
CA GLU A 77 6.96 -18.97 -1.35
C GLU A 77 6.98 -19.40 0.11
N THR A 78 6.04 -18.87 0.88
CA THR A 78 5.97 -19.09 2.32
C THR A 78 5.30 -20.40 2.67
N LEU A 79 5.92 -21.17 3.56
CA LEU A 79 5.29 -22.21 4.35
C LEU A 79 4.86 -21.64 5.70
N GLU A 80 3.62 -21.90 6.10
CA GLU A 80 3.14 -21.58 7.44
C GLU A 80 2.78 -22.86 8.19
N LEU A 81 3.38 -23.04 9.37
CA LEU A 81 3.06 -24.13 10.28
C LEU A 81 2.16 -23.60 11.39
N VAL A 82 1.00 -24.21 11.57
CA VAL A 82 0.15 -24.03 12.75
C VAL A 82 0.52 -25.08 13.79
N VAL A 83 0.84 -24.65 15.00
CA VAL A 83 1.34 -25.51 16.09
C VAL A 83 0.32 -25.52 17.22
N ASP A 84 -0.32 -26.67 17.43
CA ASP A 84 -1.10 -26.96 18.63
C ASP A 84 -0.15 -27.49 19.70
N LEU A 85 -0.10 -26.81 20.85
CA LEU A 85 0.82 -27.11 21.93
C LEU A 85 0.17 -26.85 23.31
N ASP A 86 0.78 -27.44 24.33
CA ASP A 86 0.44 -27.26 25.74
C ASP A 86 1.74 -26.94 26.49
N ALA A 87 1.83 -25.72 27.03
CA ALA A 87 3.00 -25.20 27.74
C ALA A 87 2.56 -24.24 28.86
N ASP A 88 3.42 -24.04 29.87
CA ASP A 88 3.14 -23.20 31.03
C ASP A 88 3.76 -21.80 30.86
N TYR A 89 2.92 -20.78 30.66
CA TYR A 89 3.33 -19.40 30.51
C TYR A 89 2.23 -18.43 30.95
N ALA A 90 2.63 -17.25 31.42
CA ALA A 90 1.70 -16.16 31.75
C ALA A 90 1.55 -15.21 30.56
N ASN A 91 2.65 -14.92 29.86
CA ASN A 91 2.67 -14.04 28.71
C ASN A 91 3.12 -14.79 27.44
N PRO A 92 2.23 -15.03 26.46
CA PRO A 92 2.59 -15.72 25.23
C PRO A 92 3.53 -14.92 24.31
N TYR A 93 3.70 -13.62 24.56
CA TYR A 93 4.61 -12.77 23.79
C TYR A 93 6.02 -12.74 24.37
N ASP A 94 6.23 -13.18 25.61
CA ASP A 94 7.53 -13.16 26.27
C ASP A 94 8.32 -14.44 25.96
N ALA A 95 9.31 -14.33 25.07
CA ALA A 95 10.14 -15.46 24.66
C ALA A 95 11.01 -16.02 25.80
N ARG A 96 11.11 -15.32 26.94
CA ARG A 96 11.81 -15.80 28.14
C ARG A 96 10.93 -16.75 28.97
N GLU A 97 9.60 -16.64 28.83
CA GLU A 97 8.63 -17.55 29.45
C GLU A 97 8.31 -18.73 28.54
N VAL A 98 8.10 -18.47 27.25
CA VAL A 98 7.73 -19.49 26.26
C VAL A 98 8.33 -19.22 24.88
N ALA A 99 9.10 -20.18 24.36
CA ALA A 99 9.78 -20.04 23.07
C ALA A 99 9.47 -21.23 22.14
N LEU A 100 8.71 -20.95 21.07
CA LEU A 100 8.54 -21.85 19.94
C LEU A 100 9.66 -21.63 18.93
N ASN A 101 10.35 -22.71 18.54
CA ASN A 101 11.42 -22.66 17.54
C ASN A 101 11.29 -23.82 16.55
N ALA A 102 11.67 -23.57 15.30
CA ALA A 102 11.76 -24.60 14.28
C ALA A 102 13.12 -24.59 13.60
N THR A 103 13.67 -25.77 13.37
CA THR A 103 14.84 -25.99 12.52
C THR A 103 14.39 -26.58 11.20
N PHE A 104 14.69 -25.91 10.09
CA PHE A 104 14.43 -26.36 8.72
C PHE A 104 15.73 -26.87 8.11
N THR A 105 15.72 -28.08 7.55
CA THR A 105 16.86 -28.72 6.89
C THR A 105 16.60 -28.82 5.40
N ALA A 106 17.48 -28.21 4.62
CA ALA A 106 17.45 -28.21 3.16
C ALA A 106 17.87 -29.57 2.57
N PRO A 107 17.60 -29.81 1.28
CA PRO A 107 18.02 -31.02 0.57
C PRO A 107 19.54 -31.28 0.57
N ASP A 108 20.34 -30.22 0.62
CA ASP A 108 21.80 -30.29 0.70
C ASP A 108 22.34 -30.56 2.12
N GLY A 109 21.45 -30.60 3.12
CA GLY A 109 21.74 -30.81 4.53
C GLY A 109 22.05 -29.54 5.33
N SER A 110 22.03 -28.35 4.69
CA SER A 110 22.11 -27.07 5.40
C SER A 110 20.87 -26.85 6.28
N SER A 111 21.02 -26.11 7.37
CA SER A 111 19.95 -25.91 8.36
C SER A 111 19.70 -24.44 8.68
N TRP A 112 18.44 -24.09 8.84
CA TRP A 112 17.94 -22.74 9.16
C TRP A 112 17.14 -22.78 10.44
N GLN A 113 17.28 -21.76 11.28
CA GLN A 113 16.45 -21.59 12.48
C GLN A 113 15.41 -20.50 12.22
N ALA A 114 14.16 -20.77 12.56
CA ALA A 114 13.08 -19.79 12.50
C ALA A 114 12.34 -19.76 13.85
N PRO A 115 12.24 -18.60 14.51
CA PRO A 115 11.41 -18.46 15.70
C PRO A 115 9.92 -18.53 15.33
N GLY A 116 9.12 -19.20 16.15
CA GLY A 116 7.67 -19.16 16.07
C GLY A 116 7.07 -18.01 16.87
N PHE A 117 5.79 -17.71 16.69
CA PHE A 117 5.13 -16.61 17.38
C PHE A 117 3.69 -16.96 17.75
N TRP A 118 3.17 -16.29 18.77
CA TRP A 118 1.76 -16.36 19.13
C TRP A 118 0.95 -15.39 18.26
N ASP A 119 -0.14 -15.87 17.66
CA ASP A 119 -0.93 -15.14 16.66
C ASP A 119 -2.35 -14.74 17.11
N GLY A 120 -2.72 -15.01 18.37
CA GLY A 120 -4.08 -14.79 18.87
C GLY A 120 -4.81 -16.10 19.20
N GLU A 121 -6.14 -16.05 19.31
CA GLU A 121 -7.13 -17.09 19.73
C GLU A 121 -6.66 -18.56 19.61
N GLU A 122 -5.68 -18.93 20.44
CA GLU A 122 -5.03 -20.24 20.62
C GLU A 122 -4.13 -20.77 19.49
N ALA A 123 -3.66 -19.93 18.54
CA ALA A 123 -2.78 -20.38 17.46
C ALA A 123 -1.32 -19.90 17.66
N TRP A 124 -0.40 -20.86 17.78
CA TRP A 124 1.03 -20.63 17.58
C TRP A 124 1.42 -20.91 16.13
N ARG A 125 2.31 -20.10 15.57
CA ARG A 125 2.75 -20.24 14.18
C ARG A 125 4.25 -20.23 14.02
N VAL A 126 4.74 -20.84 12.94
CA VAL A 126 6.09 -20.67 12.41
C VAL A 126 5.95 -20.37 10.92
N ARG A 127 6.62 -19.33 10.42
CA ARG A 127 6.67 -19.03 8.99
C ARG A 127 8.08 -19.25 8.45
N PHE A 128 8.20 -19.92 7.32
CA PHE A 128 9.47 -20.21 6.69
C PHE A 128 9.39 -20.15 5.18
N THR A 129 10.40 -19.58 4.53
CA THR A 129 10.47 -19.47 3.08
C THR A 129 11.72 -20.21 2.59
N PRO A 130 11.58 -21.27 1.77
CA PRO A 130 12.71 -22.07 1.31
C PRO A 130 13.36 -21.47 0.06
N SER A 131 14.70 -21.41 0.02
CA SER A 131 15.48 -20.89 -1.11
C SER A 131 16.01 -21.97 -2.06
N GLN A 132 15.77 -23.26 -1.77
CA GLN A 132 16.26 -24.39 -2.56
C GLN A 132 15.13 -25.35 -2.93
N GLU A 133 15.16 -25.87 -4.16
CA GLU A 133 14.24 -26.91 -4.63
C GLU A 133 14.58 -28.27 -4.01
N GLY A 134 13.57 -29.10 -3.76
CA GLY A 134 13.74 -30.45 -3.21
C GLY A 134 12.96 -30.69 -1.92
N GLU A 135 13.16 -31.86 -1.31
CA GLU A 135 12.50 -32.23 -0.06
C GLU A 135 13.18 -31.52 1.14
N TRP A 136 12.42 -30.67 1.81
CA TRP A 136 12.83 -30.05 3.07
C TRP A 136 12.24 -30.82 4.25
N ARG A 137 12.98 -30.82 5.37
CA ARG A 137 12.53 -31.40 6.63
C ARG A 137 12.51 -30.33 7.71
N TYR A 138 11.59 -30.43 8.65
CA TYR A 138 11.56 -29.53 9.79
C TYR A 138 11.43 -30.28 11.11
N THR A 139 11.97 -29.68 12.17
CA THR A 139 11.72 -30.08 13.56
C THR A 139 11.28 -28.87 14.37
N VAL A 140 10.17 -28.98 15.08
CA VAL A 140 9.60 -27.94 15.93
C VAL A 140 9.74 -28.34 17.40
N THR A 141 10.15 -27.39 18.24
CA THR A 141 10.27 -27.55 19.69
C THR A 141 9.66 -26.35 20.41
N ILE A 142 8.99 -26.59 21.52
CA ILE A 142 8.53 -25.54 22.44
C ILE A 142 9.32 -25.67 23.75
N GLN A 143 9.73 -24.54 24.31
CA GLN A 143 10.41 -24.47 25.60
C GLN A 143 9.63 -23.53 26.53
N ASP A 144 9.41 -23.97 27.77
CA ASP A 144 8.86 -23.16 28.86
C ASP A 144 9.74 -23.26 30.12
N SER A 145 9.24 -22.74 31.25
CA SER A 145 9.95 -22.78 32.54
C SER A 145 10.23 -24.19 33.09
N ASN A 146 9.50 -25.22 32.63
CA ASN A 146 9.63 -26.61 33.03
C ASN A 146 10.61 -27.40 32.16
N GLY A 147 10.94 -26.90 30.96
CA GLY A 147 11.93 -27.48 30.05
C GLY A 147 11.51 -27.43 28.58
N ALA A 148 12.14 -28.26 27.75
CA ALA A 148 11.80 -28.37 26.33
C ALA A 148 10.91 -29.59 26.05
N SER A 149 10.02 -29.45 25.07
CA SER A 149 9.19 -30.56 24.57
C SER A 149 10.04 -31.61 23.85
N GLN A 150 9.44 -32.78 23.61
CA GLN A 150 9.93 -33.64 22.53
C GLN A 150 9.74 -32.92 21.18
N PRO A 151 10.67 -33.07 20.22
CA PRO A 151 10.55 -32.43 18.92
C PRO A 151 9.44 -33.09 18.08
N ALA A 152 8.63 -32.28 17.42
CA ALA A 152 7.72 -32.72 16.37
C ALA A 152 8.40 -32.52 15.01
N ALA A 153 8.37 -33.53 14.14
CA ALA A 153 9.05 -33.49 12.85
C ALA A 153 8.09 -33.64 11.68
N GLY A 154 8.44 -33.05 10.54
CA GLY A 154 7.71 -33.19 9.29
C GLY A 154 8.59 -32.86 8.08
N SER A 155 7.98 -32.85 6.90
CA SER A 155 8.64 -32.54 5.64
C SER A 155 7.67 -31.92 4.65
N PHE A 156 8.20 -31.21 3.67
CA PHE A 156 7.45 -30.62 2.56
C PHE A 156 8.33 -30.57 1.31
N GLN A 157 7.69 -30.45 0.16
CA GLN A 157 8.35 -30.43 -1.14
C GLN A 157 8.45 -29.02 -1.69
N VAL A 158 9.64 -28.62 -2.15
CA VAL A 158 9.84 -27.34 -2.82
C VAL A 158 10.04 -27.57 -4.32
N ILE A 159 9.28 -26.84 -5.13
CA ILE A 159 9.28 -26.92 -6.59
C ILE A 159 9.85 -25.64 -7.23
N PRO A 160 10.30 -25.69 -8.51
CA PRO A 160 10.82 -24.51 -9.20
C PRO A 160 9.82 -23.35 -9.22
N SER A 161 10.33 -22.12 -9.18
CA SER A 161 9.57 -20.88 -9.30
C SER A 161 10.35 -19.80 -10.05
N ASN A 162 9.65 -18.75 -10.49
CA ASN A 162 10.27 -17.55 -11.09
C ASN A 162 10.52 -16.44 -10.06
N HIS A 163 10.28 -16.70 -8.77
CA HIS A 163 10.57 -15.71 -7.74
C HIS A 163 12.08 -15.62 -7.52
N HIS A 164 12.55 -14.42 -7.19
CA HIS A 164 13.97 -14.12 -7.01
C HIS A 164 14.41 -14.12 -5.53
N GLY A 165 13.45 -14.14 -4.60
CA GLY A 165 13.70 -14.10 -3.16
C GLY A 165 13.92 -12.70 -2.60
N TRP A 166 14.69 -12.62 -1.52
CA TRP A 166 14.97 -11.40 -0.76
C TRP A 166 15.96 -10.49 -1.47
N VAL A 167 15.96 -9.21 -1.11
CA VAL A 167 17.01 -8.27 -1.51
C VAL A 167 18.24 -8.47 -0.61
N ARG A 168 19.42 -8.51 -1.21
CA ARG A 168 20.72 -8.77 -0.60
C ARG A 168 21.76 -7.75 -1.01
N ILE A 169 22.76 -7.53 -0.18
CA ILE A 169 23.98 -6.83 -0.61
C ILE A 169 24.75 -7.77 -1.54
N GLY A 170 25.20 -7.29 -2.70
CA GLY A 170 25.80 -8.11 -3.76
C GLY A 170 26.86 -9.08 -3.26
N ASN A 171 27.82 -8.59 -2.47
CA ASN A 171 28.93 -9.40 -1.95
C ASN A 171 28.52 -10.47 -0.91
N GLN A 172 27.29 -10.43 -0.39
CA GLN A 172 26.73 -11.47 0.47
C GLN A 172 26.22 -12.68 -0.33
N VAL A 173 25.87 -12.48 -1.60
CA VAL A 173 25.42 -13.54 -2.53
C VAL A 173 26.61 -14.11 -3.31
N ASP A 174 27.43 -13.24 -3.89
CA ASP A 174 28.66 -13.61 -4.59
C ASP A 174 29.80 -12.68 -4.16
N PRO A 175 30.91 -13.19 -3.59
CA PRO A 175 32.01 -12.34 -3.10
C PRO A 175 32.73 -11.54 -4.20
N THR A 176 32.48 -11.83 -5.48
CA THR A 176 32.98 -11.03 -6.62
C THR A 176 32.10 -9.82 -6.92
N TYR A 177 30.85 -9.82 -6.46
CA TYR A 177 29.94 -8.69 -6.64
C TYR A 177 30.32 -7.54 -5.71
N SER A 178 29.91 -6.34 -6.09
CA SER A 178 30.11 -5.14 -5.31
C SER A 178 29.40 -5.23 -3.97
N SER A 179 30.07 -4.76 -2.92
CA SER A 179 29.44 -4.48 -1.63
C SER A 179 28.63 -3.18 -1.65
N ARG A 180 28.55 -2.47 -2.78
CA ARG A 180 27.88 -1.17 -2.91
C ARG A 180 26.54 -1.20 -3.62
N TYR A 181 26.11 -2.39 -4.05
CA TYR A 181 24.87 -2.55 -4.80
C TYR A 181 24.11 -3.77 -4.31
N LEU A 182 22.85 -3.82 -4.72
CA LEU A 182 21.90 -4.82 -4.30
C LEU A 182 21.65 -5.84 -5.42
N VAL A 183 21.26 -7.03 -5.01
CA VAL A 183 20.80 -8.13 -5.87
C VAL A 183 19.65 -8.83 -5.17
N TYR A 184 18.89 -9.63 -5.89
CA TYR A 184 18.04 -10.64 -5.29
C TYR A 184 18.87 -11.83 -4.77
N ASP A 185 18.27 -12.63 -3.89
CA ASP A 185 18.87 -13.80 -3.26
C ASP A 185 19.40 -14.83 -4.27
N ASP A 186 18.77 -14.95 -5.44
CA ASP A 186 19.23 -15.80 -6.55
C ASP A 186 20.36 -15.19 -7.42
N GLY A 187 20.82 -13.98 -7.09
CA GLY A 187 21.86 -13.24 -7.80
C GLY A 187 21.34 -12.34 -8.93
N THR A 188 20.03 -12.31 -9.20
CA THR A 188 19.43 -11.39 -10.18
C THR A 188 19.71 -9.94 -9.79
N PRO A 189 20.10 -9.04 -10.71
CA PRO A 189 20.32 -7.63 -10.40
C PRO A 189 19.10 -6.97 -9.76
N PHE A 190 19.34 -6.08 -8.79
CA PHE A 190 18.29 -5.25 -8.20
C PHE A 190 18.77 -3.80 -8.11
N TYR A 191 18.03 -2.89 -8.74
CA TYR A 191 18.11 -1.46 -8.48
C TYR A 191 16.75 -1.00 -7.98
N GLY A 192 16.72 -0.34 -6.81
CA GLY A 192 15.48 0.14 -6.24
C GLY A 192 14.96 1.35 -7.02
N VAL A 193 13.77 1.26 -7.60
CA VAL A 193 13.03 2.36 -8.20
C VAL A 193 11.74 2.56 -7.40
N GLY A 194 11.57 3.72 -6.79
CA GLY A 194 10.50 3.91 -5.82
C GLY A 194 10.51 5.25 -5.09
N HIS A 195 9.59 5.40 -4.14
CA HIS A 195 9.43 6.62 -3.34
C HIS A 195 9.07 6.32 -1.86
N ALA A 196 8.86 7.37 -1.07
CA ALA A 196 8.36 7.22 0.30
C ALA A 196 6.83 7.44 0.33
N ASP A 197 6.10 6.41 0.76
CA ASP A 197 4.69 6.52 1.17
C ASP A 197 4.58 6.10 2.65
N ALA A 198 5.30 6.87 3.47
CA ALA A 198 5.55 6.54 4.86
C ALA A 198 4.25 6.40 5.67
N LEU A 199 3.26 7.26 5.41
CA LEU A 199 2.08 7.45 6.26
C LEU A 199 0.76 7.03 5.60
N ASN A 200 0.73 6.93 4.27
CA ASN A 200 -0.51 6.98 3.48
C ASN A 200 -0.78 5.71 2.65
N ILE A 201 -0.03 4.63 2.88
CA ILE A 201 -0.19 3.36 2.15
C ILE A 201 -1.63 2.82 2.10
N LEU A 202 -2.48 3.20 3.07
CA LEU A 202 -3.89 2.81 3.16
C LEU A 202 -4.86 3.74 2.41
N ILE A 203 -4.40 4.93 1.99
CA ILE A 203 -5.25 5.98 1.40
C ILE A 203 -5.74 5.61 0.00
N ASP A 204 -4.96 4.82 -0.74
CA ASP A 204 -5.35 4.31 -2.07
C ASP A 204 -6.21 3.03 -1.98
N GLY A 205 -6.82 2.78 -0.81
CA GLY A 205 -7.65 1.61 -0.51
C GLY A 205 -6.86 0.49 0.18
N PHE A 206 -7.48 -0.22 1.14
CA PHE A 206 -6.90 -1.38 1.84
C PHE A 206 -7.95 -2.46 2.23
N ASN A 207 -7.94 -3.67 1.66
CA ASN A 207 -8.70 -4.80 2.23
C ASN A 207 -7.81 -5.91 2.78
N LEU A 208 -8.33 -6.62 3.78
CA LEU A 208 -7.81 -7.89 4.30
C LEU A 208 -7.60 -9.00 3.25
N ASP A 209 -8.35 -9.01 2.14
CA ASP A 209 -8.23 -10.03 1.09
C ASP A 209 -7.25 -9.63 -0.02
N ASN A 210 -7.14 -8.32 -0.32
CA ASN A 210 -6.48 -7.81 -1.52
C ASN A 210 -5.31 -6.84 -1.23
N GLY A 211 -5.03 -6.52 0.03
CA GLY A 211 -3.99 -5.53 0.38
C GLY A 211 -4.35 -4.11 -0.01
N VAL A 212 -3.38 -3.33 -0.47
CA VAL A 212 -3.47 -1.89 -0.73
C VAL A 212 -3.52 -1.56 -2.21
N GLY A 213 -4.27 -0.52 -2.59
CA GLY A 213 -4.28 -0.07 -4.00
C GLY A 213 -2.95 0.53 -4.47
N LEU A 214 -2.12 1.02 -3.54
CA LEU A 214 -0.83 1.65 -3.84
C LEU A 214 0.07 0.76 -4.70
N PHE A 215 0.21 -0.52 -4.36
CA PHE A 215 1.18 -1.39 -5.05
C PHE A 215 0.83 -1.65 -6.51
N SER A 216 -0.45 -1.63 -6.87
CA SER A 216 -0.83 -1.71 -8.28
C SER A 216 -0.46 -0.42 -9.04
N ASN A 217 -0.68 0.75 -8.42
CA ASN A 217 -0.25 2.03 -9.00
C ASN A 217 1.27 2.10 -9.19
N MET A 218 2.03 1.55 -8.23
CA MET A 218 3.49 1.45 -8.28
C MET A 218 3.96 0.54 -9.42
N GLN A 219 3.33 -0.64 -9.58
CA GLN A 219 3.64 -1.52 -10.71
C GLN A 219 3.43 -0.82 -12.05
N ASP A 220 2.32 -0.07 -12.20
CA ASP A 220 2.04 0.70 -13.40
C ASP A 220 3.10 1.79 -13.65
N ALA A 221 3.69 2.35 -12.59
CA ALA A 221 4.78 3.32 -12.66
C ALA A 221 6.18 2.68 -12.83
N GLY A 222 6.29 1.35 -12.90
CA GLY A 222 7.56 0.64 -12.99
C GLY A 222 8.37 0.65 -11.69
N GLU A 223 7.73 0.95 -10.58
CA GLU A 223 8.34 0.98 -9.26
C GLU A 223 8.44 -0.44 -8.66
N ASN A 224 9.46 -0.65 -7.85
CA ASN A 224 9.73 -1.92 -7.20
C ASN A 224 10.07 -1.79 -5.71
N TYR A 225 10.08 -0.59 -5.13
CA TYR A 225 10.14 -0.44 -3.68
C TYR A 225 9.38 0.78 -3.12
N VAL A 226 9.01 0.73 -1.83
CA VAL A 226 8.43 1.85 -1.07
C VAL A 226 9.03 1.94 0.33
N VAL A 227 9.15 3.16 0.87
CA VAL A 227 9.40 3.39 2.30
C VAL A 227 8.09 3.50 3.06
N TRP A 228 7.91 2.68 4.09
CA TRP A 228 6.67 2.62 4.86
C TRP A 228 6.91 2.63 6.37
N TRP A 229 6.11 3.41 7.12
CA TRP A 229 6.17 3.53 8.58
C TRP A 229 4.96 2.85 9.24
N PRO A 230 4.95 1.51 9.33
CA PRO A 230 3.84 0.77 9.92
C PRO A 230 3.55 1.18 11.35
N PHE A 231 4.56 1.51 12.16
CA PHE A 231 4.34 1.88 13.56
C PHE A 231 3.75 3.28 13.73
N TYR A 232 3.72 4.10 12.69
CA TYR A 232 3.02 5.37 12.74
C TYR A 232 1.51 5.15 12.82
N SER A 233 0.94 4.33 11.93
CA SER A 233 -0.52 4.15 11.84
C SER A 233 -1.03 2.86 12.47
N LEU A 234 -0.17 1.84 12.56
CA LEU A 234 -0.50 0.46 12.93
C LEU A 234 0.45 -0.07 14.00
N SER A 235 0.90 0.77 14.93
CA SER A 235 1.78 0.33 16.02
C SER A 235 1.19 -0.88 16.77
N PRO A 236 1.92 -1.99 16.89
CA PRO A 236 1.48 -3.11 17.73
C PRO A 236 1.62 -2.81 19.22
N ILE A 237 2.39 -1.79 19.60
CA ILE A 237 2.83 -1.50 20.99
C ILE A 237 2.19 -0.21 21.55
N THR A 238 0.95 0.10 21.19
CA THR A 238 0.32 1.40 21.53
C THR A 238 0.22 1.66 23.04
N SER A 239 -0.26 0.68 23.80
CA SER A 239 -0.52 0.83 25.25
C SER A 239 0.28 -0.12 26.13
N SER A 240 1.03 -1.05 25.55
CA SER A 240 1.80 -2.08 26.24
C SER A 240 3.05 -2.40 25.42
N TYR A 241 4.16 -2.69 26.12
CA TYR A 241 5.43 -3.13 25.53
C TYR A 241 5.53 -4.68 25.48
N ASP A 242 4.70 -5.35 26.26
CA ASP A 242 4.71 -6.79 26.55
C ASP A 242 3.46 -7.54 26.01
N SER A 243 2.55 -6.85 25.33
CA SER A 243 1.39 -7.41 24.64
C SER A 243 1.07 -6.58 23.40
N TYR A 244 0.76 -7.26 22.29
CA TYR A 244 0.65 -6.62 20.98
C TYR A 244 -0.79 -6.54 20.43
N SER A 245 -1.08 -5.50 19.65
CA SER A 245 -2.34 -5.32 18.94
C SER A 245 -2.45 -6.29 17.77
N LEU A 246 -3.15 -7.42 17.97
CA LEU A 246 -3.37 -8.43 16.93
C LEU A 246 -4.07 -7.87 15.69
N GLN A 247 -4.97 -6.89 15.86
CA GLN A 247 -5.65 -6.24 14.74
C GLN A 247 -4.63 -5.52 13.82
N ASN A 248 -3.75 -4.71 14.41
CA ASN A 248 -2.74 -3.99 13.64
C ASN A 248 -1.75 -4.95 12.98
N LEU A 249 -1.34 -6.00 13.70
CA LEU A 249 -0.47 -7.05 13.16
C LEU A 249 -1.07 -7.75 11.94
N LYS A 250 -2.39 -8.02 11.93
CA LYS A 250 -3.09 -8.61 10.77
C LYS A 250 -3.17 -7.68 9.57
N VAL A 251 -3.30 -6.38 9.79
CA VAL A 251 -3.24 -5.38 8.71
C VAL A 251 -1.85 -5.40 8.06
N ILE A 252 -0.79 -5.40 8.88
CA ILE A 252 0.59 -5.47 8.38
C ILE A 252 0.84 -6.79 7.64
N ASP A 253 0.38 -7.93 8.16
CA ASP A 253 0.46 -9.23 7.45
C ASP A 253 -0.14 -9.13 6.03
N THR A 254 -1.28 -8.45 5.90
CA THR A 254 -1.99 -8.31 4.63
C THR A 254 -1.21 -7.44 3.65
N ILE A 255 -0.69 -6.31 4.10
CA ILE A 255 0.11 -5.39 3.27
C ILE A 255 1.37 -6.09 2.77
N LEU A 256 2.08 -6.84 3.63
CA LEU A 256 3.27 -7.56 3.21
C LEU A 256 2.95 -8.67 2.19
N ARG A 257 1.84 -9.40 2.33
CA ARG A 257 1.41 -10.39 1.34
C ARG A 257 1.07 -9.76 -0.01
N ASP A 258 0.42 -8.61 -0.02
CA ASP A 258 0.12 -7.91 -1.27
C ASP A 258 1.40 -7.36 -1.92
N ALA A 259 2.32 -6.80 -1.12
CA ALA A 259 3.65 -6.42 -1.61
C ALA A 259 4.37 -7.62 -2.26
N GLU A 260 4.32 -8.81 -1.65
CA GLU A 260 4.88 -10.05 -2.24
C GLU A 260 4.23 -10.39 -3.58
N GLN A 261 2.89 -10.40 -3.64
CA GLN A 261 2.13 -10.72 -4.86
C GLN A 261 2.41 -9.73 -5.99
N LYS A 262 2.65 -8.46 -5.64
CA LYS A 262 2.91 -7.37 -6.57
C LYS A 262 4.41 -7.18 -6.86
N GLY A 263 5.29 -7.95 -6.21
CA GLY A 263 6.73 -7.84 -6.38
C GLY A 263 7.31 -6.50 -5.88
N VAL A 264 6.57 -5.77 -5.02
CA VAL A 264 7.02 -4.52 -4.42
C VAL A 264 7.83 -4.83 -3.16
N LYS A 265 8.97 -4.15 -3.00
CA LYS A 265 9.83 -4.26 -1.83
C LYS A 265 9.56 -3.15 -0.82
N VAL A 266 9.49 -3.48 0.45
CA VAL A 266 9.14 -2.56 1.53
C VAL A 266 10.37 -2.28 2.37
N VAL A 267 10.78 -1.01 2.45
CA VAL A 267 11.67 -0.52 3.50
C VAL A 267 10.81 -0.38 4.75
N PHE A 268 10.90 -1.37 5.65
CA PHE A 268 10.01 -1.49 6.81
C PHE A 268 10.57 -0.66 7.97
N THR A 269 9.96 0.48 8.28
CA THR A 269 10.37 1.32 9.41
C THR A 269 9.77 0.83 10.72
N VAL A 270 10.64 0.38 11.63
CA VAL A 270 10.25 -0.08 12.96
C VAL A 270 9.95 1.12 13.87
N TRP A 271 10.88 2.05 14.00
CA TRP A 271 10.69 3.23 14.82
C TRP A 271 10.58 4.49 13.96
N ASP A 272 9.41 5.11 13.91
CA ASP A 272 9.27 6.49 13.47
C ASP A 272 9.62 7.44 14.63
N HIS A 273 10.29 8.58 14.34
CA HIS A 273 10.68 9.53 15.37
C HIS A 273 9.53 10.01 16.29
N PRO A 274 8.25 10.13 15.86
CA PRO A 274 7.12 10.43 16.74
C PRO A 274 6.96 9.43 17.89
N GLN A 275 7.12 8.12 17.63
CA GLN A 275 7.04 7.07 18.66
C GLN A 275 8.10 7.24 19.76
N LEU A 276 9.25 7.84 19.44
CA LEU A 276 10.37 8.07 20.34
C LEU A 276 10.55 9.57 20.65
N ARG A 277 9.43 10.32 20.66
CA ARG A 277 9.39 11.75 20.96
C ARG A 277 8.29 12.07 21.96
N ASP A 278 8.59 12.94 22.92
CA ASP A 278 7.64 13.55 23.86
C ASP A 278 7.42 15.05 23.56
N ASP A 279 6.48 15.65 24.29
CA ASP A 279 6.05 17.05 24.11
C ASP A 279 7.10 18.10 24.52
N THR A 280 8.27 17.69 25.02
CA THR A 280 9.38 18.59 25.33
C THR A 280 10.30 18.84 24.14
N HIS A 281 10.17 18.05 23.07
CA HIS A 281 10.93 18.24 21.84
C HIS A 281 10.46 19.50 21.10
N ALA A 282 11.34 20.09 20.31
CA ALA A 282 11.00 21.27 19.50
C ALA A 282 10.09 20.97 18.29
N TRP A 283 9.87 19.69 18.00
CA TRP A 283 8.98 19.24 16.93
C TRP A 283 7.69 18.72 17.58
N ASP A 284 6.53 19.12 17.07
CA ASP A 284 5.21 18.68 17.55
C ASP A 284 4.92 17.20 17.19
N ASP A 285 3.77 16.63 17.58
CA ASP A 285 3.35 15.22 17.35
C ASP A 285 4.22 14.18 18.09
N GLY A 286 4.53 14.44 19.37
CA GLY A 286 5.15 13.43 20.25
C GLY A 286 4.16 12.33 20.63
N ARG A 287 4.53 11.07 20.42
CA ARG A 287 3.68 9.90 20.71
C ARG A 287 4.16 9.07 21.88
N TRP A 288 5.35 9.36 22.42
CA TRP A 288 5.91 8.65 23.56
C TRP A 288 4.93 8.58 24.73
N GLU A 289 4.31 9.70 25.10
CA GLU A 289 3.38 9.75 26.25
C GLU A 289 1.97 9.24 25.94
N VAL A 290 1.59 9.26 24.66
CA VAL A 290 0.21 9.00 24.21
C VAL A 290 0.02 7.56 23.76
N SER A 291 0.94 7.03 22.95
CA SER A 291 0.74 5.77 22.22
C SER A 291 2.02 4.95 22.02
N ASN A 292 2.94 4.96 22.99
CA ASN A 292 4.06 4.02 23.07
C ASN A 292 4.08 3.26 24.40
N GLY A 293 3.99 1.93 24.36
CA GLY A 293 3.98 1.06 25.53
C GLY A 293 5.28 1.06 26.33
N PHE A 294 6.43 1.33 25.71
CA PHE A 294 7.74 1.31 26.37
C PHE A 294 7.89 2.38 27.46
N ARG A 295 7.05 3.42 27.45
CA ARG A 295 6.98 4.43 28.52
C ARG A 295 6.68 3.85 29.91
N LYS A 296 6.17 2.62 29.98
CA LYS A 296 5.90 1.91 31.24
C LYS A 296 7.16 1.30 31.86
N LEU A 297 8.25 1.15 31.11
CA LEU A 297 9.53 0.64 31.61
C LEU A 297 10.42 1.76 32.16
N GLY A 298 10.26 2.99 31.66
CA GLY A 298 11.04 4.14 32.12
C GLY A 298 10.86 5.37 31.25
N SER A 299 11.77 6.34 31.39
CA SER A 299 11.80 7.52 30.54
C SER A 299 12.28 7.20 29.12
N LEU A 300 12.06 8.13 28.20
CA LEU A 300 12.56 8.05 26.82
C LEU A 300 14.09 7.90 26.79
N ASP A 301 14.85 8.60 27.63
CA ASP A 301 16.30 8.38 27.75
C ASP A 301 16.67 6.94 28.13
N SER A 302 15.88 6.32 29.01
CA SER A 302 16.12 4.96 29.47
C SER A 302 15.83 3.92 28.38
N PHE A 303 15.02 4.24 27.36
CA PHE A 303 14.79 3.37 26.21
C PHE A 303 16.10 3.00 25.50
N PHE A 304 17.01 3.97 25.36
CA PHE A 304 18.29 3.78 24.66
C PHE A 304 19.39 3.18 25.55
N THR A 305 19.25 3.27 26.88
CA THR A 305 20.36 3.03 27.82
C THR A 305 20.10 1.92 28.85
N SER A 306 18.84 1.56 29.11
CA SER A 306 18.47 0.55 30.11
C SER A 306 18.58 -0.86 29.55
N ASP A 307 19.24 -1.75 30.30
CA ASP A 307 19.31 -3.18 29.97
C ASP A 307 17.92 -3.85 29.97
N GLU A 308 17.02 -3.40 30.86
CA GLU A 308 15.64 -3.93 30.91
C GLU A 308 14.82 -3.47 29.70
N ALA A 309 14.94 -2.20 29.30
CA ALA A 309 14.28 -1.70 28.09
C ALA A 309 14.84 -2.38 26.84
N TRP A 310 16.15 -2.64 26.82
CA TRP A 310 16.80 -3.37 25.74
C TRP A 310 16.28 -4.82 25.64
N ALA A 311 16.18 -5.55 26.75
CA ALA A 311 15.67 -6.93 26.74
C ALA A 311 14.23 -7.03 26.17
N TRP A 312 13.39 -6.02 26.42
CA TRP A 312 12.05 -5.96 25.82
C TRP A 312 12.05 -5.51 24.36
N GLN A 313 13.02 -4.70 23.93
CA GLN A 313 13.24 -4.41 22.51
C GLN A 313 13.70 -5.67 21.76
N GLU A 314 14.62 -6.46 22.31
CA GLU A 314 15.02 -7.75 21.74
C GLU A 314 13.81 -8.68 21.61
N ASN A 315 12.95 -8.74 22.62
CA ASN A 315 11.72 -9.53 22.56
C ASN A 315 10.77 -9.06 21.43
N LEU A 316 10.63 -7.73 21.26
CA LEU A 316 9.86 -7.16 20.15
C LEU A 316 10.49 -7.50 18.80
N TYR A 317 11.79 -7.24 18.60
CA TYR A 317 12.49 -7.51 17.35
C TYR A 317 12.44 -8.99 16.98
N ARG A 318 12.63 -9.89 17.96
CA ARG A 318 12.42 -11.34 17.78
C ARG A 318 11.01 -11.65 17.28
N TYR A 319 9.98 -11.00 17.84
CA TYR A 319 8.60 -11.19 17.41
C TYR A 319 8.37 -10.66 15.98
N LEU A 320 8.93 -9.49 15.63
CA LEU A 320 8.84 -8.95 14.27
C LEU A 320 9.54 -9.87 13.25
N ILE A 321 10.73 -10.36 13.59
CA ILE A 321 11.48 -11.33 12.78
C ILE A 321 10.66 -12.62 12.61
N ALA A 322 10.16 -13.21 13.70
CA ALA A 322 9.33 -14.41 13.67
C ALA A 322 8.09 -14.26 12.79
N ARG A 323 7.46 -13.08 12.86
CA ARG A 323 6.19 -12.83 12.19
C ARG A 323 6.35 -12.44 10.72
N TRP A 324 7.40 -11.69 10.35
CA TRP A 324 7.50 -11.03 9.03
C TRP A 324 8.80 -11.26 8.26
N SER A 325 9.93 -11.60 8.88
CA SER A 325 11.21 -11.74 8.14
C SER A 325 11.16 -12.81 7.06
N TYR A 326 10.27 -13.80 7.15
CA TYR A 326 10.07 -14.79 6.09
C TYR A 326 9.74 -14.16 4.73
N SER A 327 9.17 -12.95 4.73
CA SER A 327 8.61 -12.28 3.56
C SER A 327 9.72 -11.78 2.63
N PRO A 328 9.78 -12.25 1.38
CA PRO A 328 10.66 -11.65 0.37
C PRO A 328 10.30 -10.20 0.05
N ALA A 329 9.11 -9.71 0.41
CA ALA A 329 8.71 -8.33 0.19
C ALA A 329 9.40 -7.34 1.14
N ILE A 330 9.97 -7.75 2.26
CA ILE A 330 10.79 -6.83 3.05
C ILE A 330 12.12 -6.61 2.29
N ALA A 331 12.40 -5.37 1.94
CA ALA A 331 13.66 -4.98 1.31
C ALA A 331 14.77 -4.92 2.36
N MET A 332 14.47 -4.24 3.48
CA MET A 332 15.37 -3.94 4.58
C MET A 332 14.59 -3.45 5.80
N TRP A 333 15.21 -3.53 6.98
CA TRP A 333 14.69 -2.98 8.21
C TRP A 333 15.21 -1.55 8.41
N GLN A 334 14.33 -0.55 8.34
CA GLN A 334 14.65 0.78 8.80
C GLN A 334 14.44 0.83 10.32
N THR A 335 15.54 0.69 11.05
CA THR A 335 15.53 0.55 12.50
C THR A 335 14.95 1.81 13.15
N VAL A 336 15.26 2.99 12.64
CA VAL A 336 14.60 4.24 12.99
C VAL A 336 14.67 5.25 11.85
N SER A 337 13.57 5.95 11.62
CA SER A 337 13.54 7.15 10.78
C SER A 337 13.81 8.40 11.61
N GLU A 338 14.73 9.24 11.17
CA GLU A 338 15.03 10.56 11.73
C GLU A 338 15.37 10.55 13.23
N ILE A 339 16.45 9.86 13.63
CA ILE A 339 16.80 9.70 15.04
C ILE A 339 16.97 11.05 15.77
N ASN A 340 17.45 12.11 15.11
CA ASN A 340 17.56 13.47 15.66
C ASN A 340 16.21 14.17 15.88
N GLY A 341 15.10 13.58 15.45
CA GLY A 341 13.74 13.97 15.83
C GLY A 341 13.26 13.40 17.17
N THR A 342 14.09 12.59 17.84
CA THR A 342 13.80 12.02 19.16
C THR A 342 14.42 12.84 20.28
N ASN A 343 13.88 12.78 21.50
CA ASN A 343 14.41 13.56 22.64
C ASN A 343 15.80 13.11 23.14
N ALA A 344 16.23 11.89 22.83
CA ALA A 344 17.44 11.28 23.39
C ALA A 344 18.49 10.88 22.34
N TYR A 345 18.42 11.42 21.12
CA TYR A 345 19.28 11.02 20.00
C TYR A 345 20.78 11.13 20.27
N ALA A 346 21.20 12.07 21.13
CA ALA A 346 22.61 12.26 21.50
C ALA A 346 23.22 11.03 22.21
N GLN A 347 22.39 10.10 22.68
CA GLN A 347 22.79 8.86 23.36
C GLN A 347 22.58 7.61 22.46
N ALA A 348 22.09 7.77 21.24
CA ALA A 348 21.60 6.66 20.41
C ALA A 348 22.68 5.95 19.58
N ASP A 349 23.87 6.52 19.37
CA ASP A 349 24.90 5.92 18.49
C ASP A 349 25.23 4.47 18.89
N SER A 350 25.48 4.19 20.18
CA SER A 350 25.74 2.82 20.65
C SER A 350 24.51 1.90 20.59
N TRP A 351 23.31 2.46 20.57
CA TRP A 351 22.07 1.70 20.44
C TRP A 351 21.89 1.22 18.99
N HIS A 352 22.24 2.04 18.00
CA HIS A 352 22.23 1.64 16.59
C HIS A 352 23.10 0.43 16.29
N GLU A 353 24.31 0.38 16.87
CA GLU A 353 25.21 -0.78 16.74
C GLU A 353 24.58 -2.04 17.34
N LYS A 354 23.95 -1.93 18.52
CA LYS A 354 23.25 -3.05 19.17
C LYS A 354 22.08 -3.54 18.33
N VAL A 355 21.24 -2.64 17.82
CA VAL A 355 20.09 -2.99 16.97
C VAL A 355 20.56 -3.66 15.69
N ASN A 356 21.53 -3.08 14.97
CA ASN A 356 22.04 -3.71 13.76
C ASN A 356 22.60 -5.11 14.06
N THR A 357 23.47 -5.24 15.07
CA THR A 357 24.05 -6.53 15.48
C THR A 357 22.94 -7.56 15.75
N TYR A 358 21.89 -7.16 16.48
CA TYR A 358 20.77 -8.03 16.76
C TYR A 358 20.08 -8.55 15.49
N PHE A 359 19.75 -7.69 14.54
CA PHE A 359 19.13 -8.11 13.27
C PHE A 359 20.07 -8.97 12.43
N VAL A 360 21.37 -8.63 12.36
CA VAL A 360 22.38 -9.44 11.65
C VAL A 360 22.46 -10.86 12.20
N GLU A 361 22.39 -11.02 13.52
CA GLU A 361 22.53 -12.31 14.20
C GLU A 361 21.23 -13.13 14.22
N ASN A 362 20.07 -12.47 14.21
CA ASN A 362 18.79 -13.13 14.51
C ASN A 362 17.79 -13.15 13.35
N ASP A 363 17.92 -12.30 12.32
CA ASP A 363 17.11 -12.42 11.11
C ASP A 363 17.69 -13.54 10.23
N PRO A 364 17.03 -14.71 10.13
CA PRO A 364 17.57 -15.83 9.38
C PRO A 364 17.77 -15.47 7.91
N TYR A 365 16.94 -14.58 7.37
CA TYR A 365 16.99 -14.14 5.99
C TYR A 365 17.86 -12.90 5.82
N ARG A 366 18.59 -12.45 6.85
CA ARG A 366 19.65 -11.42 6.78
C ARG A 366 19.27 -10.23 5.87
N HIS A 367 18.10 -9.64 6.13
CA HIS A 367 17.74 -8.37 5.51
C HIS A 367 18.77 -7.30 5.89
N PRO A 368 19.11 -6.37 4.98
CA PRO A 368 19.88 -5.20 5.35
C PRO A 368 19.16 -4.37 6.42
N THR A 369 19.93 -3.64 7.22
CA THR A 369 19.41 -2.60 8.13
C THR A 369 19.78 -1.20 7.67
N THR A 370 18.94 -0.23 8.00
CA THR A 370 19.20 1.20 7.77
C THR A 370 18.65 2.06 8.92
N ALA A 371 19.12 3.29 9.00
CA ALA A 371 18.65 4.32 9.93
C ALA A 371 18.99 5.70 9.39
N SER A 372 18.24 6.73 9.76
CA SER A 372 18.46 8.09 9.25
C SER A 372 18.48 9.19 10.31
N LYS A 373 18.98 10.36 9.90
CA LYS A 373 18.73 11.65 10.52
C LYS A 373 17.95 12.52 9.54
N SER A 374 17.05 13.34 10.08
CA SER A 374 16.35 14.38 9.34
C SER A 374 17.30 15.51 8.94
N GLY A 375 17.12 15.97 7.71
CA GLY A 375 17.83 17.09 7.12
C GLY A 375 19.28 16.78 6.75
N ASP A 376 19.87 17.75 6.06
CA ASP A 376 21.16 17.75 5.38
C ASP A 376 22.34 17.65 6.39
N VAL A 377 22.43 16.50 7.07
CA VAL A 377 23.30 16.28 8.23
C VAL A 377 24.18 15.05 8.00
N ASP A 378 25.48 15.24 8.18
CA ASP A 378 26.46 14.15 8.17
C ASP A 378 26.32 13.29 9.43
N TRP A 379 26.33 11.97 9.26
CA TRP A 379 26.25 11.02 10.36
C TRP A 379 27.16 9.80 10.16
N PRO A 380 28.49 9.97 10.29
CA PRO A 380 29.44 8.89 10.02
C PRO A 380 29.24 7.68 10.94
N ALA A 381 28.85 7.90 12.20
CA ALA A 381 28.58 6.82 13.15
C ALA A 381 27.41 5.93 12.69
N GLY A 382 26.32 6.52 12.16
CA GLY A 382 25.20 5.76 11.62
C GLY A 382 25.56 5.02 10.34
N TRP A 383 26.31 5.67 9.44
CA TRP A 383 26.81 5.04 8.22
C TRP A 383 27.72 3.85 8.50
N GLN A 384 28.57 3.96 9.54
CA GLN A 384 29.42 2.87 9.98
C GLN A 384 28.60 1.74 10.63
N ALA A 385 27.58 2.07 11.43
CA ALA A 385 26.81 1.08 12.18
C ALA A 385 25.83 0.28 11.30
N MET A 386 25.17 0.90 10.32
CA MET A 386 24.11 0.29 9.51
C MET A 386 24.64 -0.42 8.26
N ASP A 387 23.88 -1.37 7.72
CA ASP A 387 24.25 -2.05 6.46
C ASP A 387 24.08 -1.13 5.24
N MET A 388 23.06 -0.27 5.26
CA MET A 388 22.74 0.68 4.20
C MET A 388 22.78 2.12 4.74
N PRO A 389 23.92 2.83 4.62
CA PRO A 389 24.00 4.25 4.92
C PRO A 389 22.97 5.07 4.15
N GLN A 390 22.36 6.06 4.81
CA GLN A 390 21.44 6.99 4.18
C GLN A 390 21.48 8.40 4.80
N VAL A 391 20.87 9.34 4.08
CA VAL A 391 20.63 10.73 4.49
C VAL A 391 19.22 11.17 4.06
N HIS A 392 18.69 12.19 4.74
CA HIS A 392 17.48 12.90 4.33
C HIS A 392 17.85 14.31 3.85
N LEU A 393 17.30 14.79 2.73
CA LEU A 393 17.73 16.05 2.10
C LEU A 393 16.55 16.97 1.79
N TYR A 394 16.59 18.20 2.31
CA TYR A 394 15.50 19.17 2.17
C TYR A 394 15.97 20.58 1.74
N ASP A 395 17.27 20.86 1.74
CA ASP A 395 17.79 22.17 1.30
C ASP A 395 18.02 22.20 -0.23
N PHE A 396 17.08 22.82 -0.93
CA PHE A 396 17.13 23.01 -2.39
C PHE A 396 16.88 24.47 -2.78
N ASP A 397 17.36 25.42 -1.96
CA ASP A 397 17.15 26.87 -2.14
C ASP A 397 17.60 27.41 -3.52
N ASP A 398 18.58 26.75 -4.15
CA ASP A 398 19.10 27.10 -5.48
C ASP A 398 18.30 26.49 -6.66
N GLY A 399 17.17 25.84 -6.37
CA GLY A 399 16.15 25.40 -7.32
C GLY A 399 16.37 24.03 -7.97
N ALA A 400 15.40 23.61 -8.78
CA ALA A 400 15.32 22.25 -9.36
C ALA A 400 16.57 21.77 -10.12
N VAL A 401 17.28 22.66 -10.83
CA VAL A 401 18.50 22.28 -11.58
C VAL A 401 19.67 22.01 -10.62
N ALA A 402 19.81 22.81 -9.56
CA ALA A 402 20.87 22.68 -8.56
C ALA A 402 20.75 21.39 -7.72
N ALA A 403 19.53 20.86 -7.58
CA ALA A 403 19.25 19.64 -6.83
C ALA A 403 20.12 18.44 -7.28
N ALA A 404 20.45 18.35 -8.57
CA ALA A 404 21.35 17.32 -9.08
C ALA A 404 22.72 17.32 -8.36
N GLY A 405 23.31 18.50 -8.17
CA GLY A 405 24.59 18.65 -7.46
C GLY A 405 24.49 18.23 -6.00
N VAL A 406 23.43 18.67 -5.31
CA VAL A 406 23.18 18.32 -3.90
C VAL A 406 23.08 16.80 -3.73
N LEU A 407 22.25 16.13 -4.54
CA LEU A 407 22.07 14.68 -4.46
C LEU A 407 23.36 13.92 -4.77
N ALA A 408 24.07 14.33 -5.82
CA ALA A 408 25.29 13.67 -6.22
C ALA A 408 26.40 13.83 -5.16
N ASP A 409 26.55 15.02 -4.58
CA ASP A 409 27.58 15.30 -3.58
C ASP A 409 27.36 14.46 -2.31
N TRP A 410 26.12 14.39 -1.80
CA TRP A 410 25.78 13.56 -0.65
C TRP A 410 25.94 12.06 -0.94
N THR A 411 25.53 11.61 -2.13
CA THR A 411 25.72 10.22 -2.59
C THR A 411 27.21 9.86 -2.63
N ARG A 412 28.06 10.75 -3.20
CA ARG A 412 29.52 10.56 -3.25
C ARG A 412 30.16 10.59 -1.87
N GLN A 413 29.68 11.45 -0.97
CA GLN A 413 30.18 11.49 0.40
C GLN A 413 29.94 10.17 1.13
N MET A 414 28.73 9.59 1.04
CA MET A 414 28.45 8.27 1.61
C MET A 414 29.25 7.15 0.94
N TRP A 415 29.41 7.23 -0.39
CA TRP A 415 30.25 6.30 -1.15
C TRP A 415 31.69 6.28 -0.64
N ASP A 416 32.28 7.45 -0.43
CA ASP A 416 33.66 7.58 0.03
C ASP A 416 33.83 7.21 1.50
N ALA A 417 32.79 7.42 2.32
CA ALA A 417 32.81 7.11 3.75
C ALA A 417 32.82 5.59 4.01
N GLU A 418 31.96 4.82 3.34
CA GLU A 418 31.71 3.42 3.66
C GLU A 418 31.60 2.56 2.38
N ALA A 419 32.21 1.38 2.38
CA ALA A 419 32.15 0.41 1.27
C ALA A 419 30.84 -0.40 1.27
N LYS A 420 29.72 0.32 1.30
CA LYS A 420 28.35 -0.19 1.51
C LYS A 420 27.39 0.37 0.45
N PRO A 421 26.23 -0.25 0.21
CA PRO A 421 25.22 0.36 -0.65
C PRO A 421 24.63 1.57 0.07
N ASN A 422 24.61 2.72 -0.59
CA ASN A 422 24.07 3.97 -0.04
C ASN A 422 22.90 4.48 -0.88
N TRP A 423 22.05 5.29 -0.26
CA TRP A 423 20.88 5.88 -0.89
C TRP A 423 20.40 7.11 -0.10
N VAL A 424 19.47 7.87 -0.67
CA VAL A 424 18.83 9.01 -0.01
C VAL A 424 17.44 8.58 0.39
N GLY A 425 17.23 8.28 1.67
CA GLY A 425 15.99 7.66 2.15
C GLY A 425 14.84 8.62 2.39
N GLU A 426 15.07 9.93 2.25
CA GLU A 426 14.01 10.93 2.15
C GLU A 426 14.52 12.19 1.43
N PHE A 427 13.78 12.74 0.47
CA PHE A 427 14.08 14.07 -0.09
C PHE A 427 12.85 14.77 -0.67
N GLY A 428 12.88 16.11 -0.73
CA GLY A 428 11.82 16.88 -1.37
C GLY A 428 11.68 18.31 -0.86
N VAL A 429 10.82 19.09 -1.52
CA VAL A 429 10.51 20.49 -1.16
C VAL A 429 9.01 20.74 -1.09
N THR A 430 8.58 21.66 -0.24
CA THR A 430 7.15 22.00 -0.10
C THR A 430 6.62 22.87 -1.24
N ASP A 431 7.51 23.47 -2.03
CA ASP A 431 7.15 24.21 -3.24
C ASP A 431 6.86 23.26 -4.40
N GLY A 432 5.59 22.89 -4.54
CA GLY A 432 5.10 22.04 -5.64
C GLY A 432 5.45 22.56 -7.05
N ALA A 433 5.77 23.85 -7.21
CA ALA A 433 6.13 24.40 -8.51
C ALA A 433 7.45 23.84 -9.07
N GLN A 434 8.35 23.33 -8.21
CA GLN A 434 9.65 22.77 -8.60
C GLN A 434 9.54 21.40 -9.29
N TYR A 435 8.40 20.74 -9.15
CA TYR A 435 8.15 19.42 -9.73
C TYR A 435 7.59 19.53 -11.15
N PRO A 436 7.93 18.59 -12.06
CA PRO A 436 8.71 17.36 -11.81
C PRO A 436 10.24 17.53 -11.91
N GLU A 437 10.76 18.71 -12.30
CA GLU A 437 12.18 18.88 -12.61
C GLU A 437 13.11 18.61 -11.43
N LEU A 438 12.72 18.98 -10.21
CA LEU A 438 13.52 18.67 -9.02
C LEU A 438 13.64 17.16 -8.79
N PHE A 439 12.51 16.43 -8.90
CA PHE A 439 12.47 14.98 -8.75
C PHE A 439 13.30 14.27 -9.81
N HIS A 440 13.17 14.71 -11.07
CA HIS A 440 13.94 14.17 -12.19
C HIS A 440 15.44 14.35 -11.97
N ASN A 441 15.89 15.58 -11.72
CA ASN A 441 17.30 15.87 -11.51
C ASN A 441 17.89 15.13 -10.30
N ALA A 442 17.13 15.01 -9.22
CA ALA A 442 17.56 14.27 -8.03
C ALA A 442 17.76 12.77 -8.33
N THR A 443 16.80 12.15 -9.02
CA THR A 443 16.78 10.71 -9.29
C THR A 443 17.92 10.30 -10.22
N TRP A 444 18.10 11.01 -11.35
CA TRP A 444 19.15 10.70 -12.31
C TRP A 444 20.56 11.03 -11.77
N ALA A 445 20.70 12.10 -10.99
CA ALA A 445 21.97 12.44 -10.37
C ALA A 445 22.40 11.40 -9.31
N ALA A 446 21.48 10.93 -8.49
CA ALA A 446 21.75 9.87 -7.51
C ALA A 446 22.20 8.57 -8.19
N LEU A 447 21.52 8.14 -9.26
CA LEU A 447 21.93 6.99 -10.08
C LEU A 447 23.34 7.19 -10.64
N GLY A 448 23.61 8.33 -11.28
CA GLY A 448 24.91 8.66 -11.86
C GLY A 448 26.04 8.75 -10.81
N ALA A 449 25.72 9.23 -9.61
CA ALA A 449 26.65 9.31 -8.49
C ALA A 449 26.90 7.96 -7.79
N GLY A 450 26.13 6.92 -8.13
CA GLY A 450 26.34 5.55 -7.68
C GLY A 450 25.46 5.10 -6.51
N ALA A 451 24.34 5.76 -6.25
CA ALA A 451 23.34 5.28 -5.29
C ALA A 451 22.83 3.88 -5.69
N ALA A 452 22.46 3.06 -4.70
CA ALA A 452 21.94 1.71 -4.92
C ALA A 452 20.44 1.67 -5.23
N MET A 453 19.73 2.76 -4.94
CA MET A 453 18.28 2.93 -5.10
C MET A 453 18.01 4.40 -5.42
N THR A 454 16.83 4.70 -5.97
CA THR A 454 16.38 6.08 -6.15
C THR A 454 16.29 6.80 -4.81
N PRO A 455 16.46 8.13 -4.79
CA PRO A 455 16.08 8.94 -3.64
C PRO A 455 14.59 8.77 -3.34
N ALA A 456 14.20 8.57 -2.08
CA ALA A 456 12.80 8.40 -1.72
C ALA A 456 12.11 9.76 -1.55
N GLU A 457 11.31 10.15 -2.54
CA GLU A 457 10.55 11.40 -2.51
C GLU A 457 9.45 11.34 -1.45
N TRP A 458 9.35 12.38 -0.61
CA TRP A 458 8.32 12.47 0.46
C TRP A 458 7.29 13.59 0.26
N ASN A 459 7.59 14.57 -0.61
CA ASN A 459 6.89 15.85 -0.72
C ASN A 459 6.21 16.05 -2.08
N SER A 460 5.03 15.51 -2.20
CA SER A 460 4.25 15.56 -3.42
C SER A 460 3.54 16.88 -3.76
N GLY A 461 4.06 18.04 -3.37
CA GLY A 461 3.51 19.33 -3.80
C GLY A 461 2.00 19.55 -3.54
N GLY A 462 1.41 18.88 -2.53
CA GLY A 462 -0.02 18.86 -2.20
C GLY A 462 -0.28 18.34 -0.77
N SER A 463 -1.52 17.93 -0.44
CA SER A 463 -1.83 17.28 0.86
C SER A 463 -1.14 15.92 0.95
N PHE A 464 0.07 15.90 1.51
CA PHE A 464 0.95 14.78 1.88
C PHE A 464 0.98 13.54 0.93
N GLY A 465 2.10 13.34 0.22
CA GLY A 465 2.61 12.01 -0.19
C GLY A 465 2.18 11.36 -1.52
N ARG A 466 1.72 12.07 -2.56
CA ARG A 466 1.33 11.49 -3.87
C ARG A 466 2.17 11.93 -5.09
N LEU A 467 3.01 11.05 -5.62
CA LEU A 467 3.72 11.32 -6.88
C LEU A 467 2.79 11.84 -7.98
N THR A 468 3.16 12.94 -8.63
CA THR A 468 2.43 13.46 -9.81
C THR A 468 2.59 12.50 -10.99
N ASP A 469 1.65 12.51 -11.94
CA ASP A 469 1.76 11.64 -13.12
C ASP A 469 3.05 11.86 -13.90
N ALA A 470 3.52 13.11 -13.97
CA ALA A 470 4.81 13.42 -14.62
C ALA A 470 6.02 12.82 -13.89
N MET A 471 5.95 12.65 -12.55
CA MET A 471 6.98 11.97 -11.76
C MET A 471 6.90 10.45 -11.95
N LYS A 472 5.69 9.88 -12.02
CA LYS A 472 5.50 8.46 -12.34
C LYS A 472 6.03 8.12 -13.74
N ASP A 473 5.74 8.96 -14.72
CA ASP A 473 6.30 8.83 -16.07
C ASP A 473 7.84 8.86 -16.02
N ASP A 474 8.44 9.63 -15.10
CA ASP A 474 9.89 9.68 -14.93
C ASP A 474 10.47 8.41 -14.30
N LEU A 475 9.79 7.86 -13.30
CA LEU A 475 10.14 6.55 -12.73
C LEU A 475 10.03 5.44 -13.77
N GLN A 476 9.01 5.43 -14.63
CA GLN A 476 8.90 4.46 -15.73
C GLN A 476 10.10 4.53 -16.68
N ARG A 477 10.51 5.76 -17.05
CA ARG A 477 11.68 5.97 -17.92
C ARG A 477 12.99 5.54 -17.25
N LEU A 478 13.13 5.78 -15.95
CA LEU A 478 14.27 5.34 -15.18
C LEU A 478 14.29 3.80 -15.04
N ALA A 479 13.16 3.20 -14.68
CA ALA A 479 12.98 1.75 -14.57
C ALA A 479 13.41 1.04 -15.86
N ALA A 480 12.94 1.52 -17.01
CA ALA A 480 13.34 1.01 -18.32
C ALA A 480 14.84 1.14 -18.61
N PHE A 481 15.50 2.18 -18.06
CA PHE A 481 16.94 2.36 -18.21
C PHE A 481 17.74 1.38 -17.33
N VAL A 482 17.33 1.17 -16.08
CA VAL A 482 18.07 0.36 -15.10
C VAL A 482 17.81 -1.14 -15.17
N ASP A 483 16.73 -1.59 -15.81
CA ASP A 483 16.29 -3.00 -15.92
C ASP A 483 17.41 -3.97 -16.36
N GLU A 484 18.33 -3.53 -17.22
CA GLU A 484 19.42 -4.37 -17.74
C GLU A 484 20.83 -4.02 -17.17
N ILE A 485 20.93 -3.31 -16.04
CA ILE A 485 22.22 -2.86 -15.50
C ILE A 485 22.64 -3.70 -14.27
N PRO A 486 23.57 -4.67 -14.42
CA PRO A 486 24.02 -5.50 -13.31
C PRO A 486 25.11 -4.79 -12.48
N LEU A 487 24.78 -3.66 -11.85
CA LEU A 487 25.73 -2.82 -11.10
C LEU A 487 26.53 -3.62 -10.06
N ALA A 488 25.88 -4.53 -9.33
CA ALA A 488 26.57 -5.39 -8.38
C ALA A 488 27.64 -6.26 -9.06
N ALA A 489 27.30 -6.96 -10.14
CA ALA A 489 28.25 -7.83 -10.84
C ALA A 489 29.37 -7.06 -11.57
N TRP A 490 29.06 -5.88 -12.13
CA TRP A 490 30.06 -5.02 -12.76
C TRP A 490 31.04 -4.40 -11.77
N ASN A 491 30.64 -4.29 -10.50
CA ASN A 491 31.41 -3.67 -9.44
C ASN A 491 32.07 -2.33 -9.85
N PRO A 492 31.26 -1.38 -10.36
CA PRO A 492 31.77 -0.19 -10.99
C PRO A 492 32.39 0.77 -9.96
N GLN A 493 33.28 1.64 -10.45
CA GLN A 493 33.87 2.73 -9.68
C GLN A 493 33.39 4.08 -10.21
N PRO A 494 33.40 5.13 -9.37
CA PRO A 494 33.15 6.51 -9.79
C PRO A 494 33.96 6.91 -11.03
N LEU A 495 33.30 7.59 -11.97
CA LEU A 495 33.94 8.25 -13.10
C LEU A 495 34.15 9.74 -12.79
N ASP A 496 35.29 10.28 -13.20
CA ASP A 496 35.54 11.72 -13.22
C ASP A 496 35.20 12.27 -14.61
N ILE A 497 34.12 13.04 -14.70
CA ILE A 497 33.58 13.53 -15.98
C ILE A 497 33.80 15.05 -16.05
N THR A 498 34.44 15.49 -17.13
CA THR A 498 34.60 16.91 -17.46
C THR A 498 34.07 17.19 -18.86
N SER A 499 33.58 18.40 -19.09
CA SER A 499 32.95 18.80 -20.34
C SER A 499 33.73 19.92 -21.04
N SER A 500 33.69 19.92 -22.38
CA SER A 500 34.16 21.05 -23.20
C SER A 500 33.26 22.29 -23.08
N ASP A 501 31.99 22.11 -22.72
CA ASP A 501 31.05 23.18 -22.38
C ASP A 501 31.02 23.34 -20.86
N PRO A 502 31.40 24.51 -20.31
CA PRO A 502 31.45 24.73 -18.86
C PRO A 502 30.08 24.70 -18.18
N ASP A 503 28.99 24.81 -18.94
CA ASP A 503 27.62 24.71 -18.41
C ASP A 503 27.14 23.25 -18.34
N VAL A 504 27.91 22.28 -18.83
CA VAL A 504 27.52 20.86 -18.80
C VAL A 504 28.35 20.13 -17.75
N ARG A 505 27.66 19.41 -16.86
CA ARG A 505 28.26 18.54 -15.84
C ARG A 505 27.72 17.12 -15.95
N GLY A 506 28.39 16.16 -15.33
CA GLY A 506 27.92 14.78 -15.33
C GLY A 506 28.51 13.94 -14.23
N TRP A 507 27.84 12.83 -13.94
CA TRP A 507 28.23 11.83 -12.95
C TRP A 507 28.06 10.45 -13.56
N GLY A 508 28.95 9.52 -13.21
CA GLY A 508 28.85 8.16 -13.68
C GLY A 508 29.61 7.17 -12.82
N VAL A 509 29.38 5.90 -13.12
CA VAL A 509 30.08 4.74 -12.56
C VAL A 509 30.36 3.73 -13.68
N ALA A 510 31.56 3.15 -13.71
CA ALA A 510 31.88 2.07 -14.64
C ALA A 510 32.89 1.06 -14.07
N GLY A 511 32.78 -0.17 -14.56
CA GLY A 511 33.75 -1.26 -14.37
C GLY A 511 34.36 -1.68 -15.71
N ALA A 512 35.04 -2.84 -15.71
CA ALA A 512 35.70 -3.37 -16.92
C ALA A 512 34.70 -3.77 -18.03
N ASP A 513 33.51 -4.22 -17.65
CA ASP A 513 32.53 -4.79 -18.57
C ASP A 513 31.48 -3.76 -19.06
N GLY A 514 31.27 -2.70 -18.28
CA GLY A 514 30.28 -1.67 -18.59
C GLY A 514 30.10 -0.67 -17.47
N GLY A 515 29.16 0.26 -17.68
CA GLY A 515 28.83 1.32 -16.74
C GLY A 515 27.71 2.20 -17.26
N LEU A 516 27.49 3.30 -16.56
CA LEU A 516 26.57 4.34 -16.96
C LEU A 516 27.10 5.72 -16.58
N PHE A 517 26.61 6.73 -17.26
CA PHE A 517 26.73 8.11 -16.80
C PHE A 517 25.51 8.93 -17.22
N TRP A 518 25.27 10.00 -16.49
CA TRP A 518 24.25 10.99 -16.75
C TRP A 518 24.88 12.38 -16.82
N VAL A 519 24.42 13.21 -17.76
CA VAL A 519 24.88 14.59 -17.93
C VAL A 519 23.72 15.56 -17.91
N GLN A 520 23.96 16.76 -17.40
CA GLN A 520 22.97 17.81 -17.20
C GLN A 520 23.49 19.15 -17.74
N ASP A 521 22.63 19.91 -18.41
CA ASP A 521 22.81 21.35 -18.65
C ASP A 521 22.49 22.13 -17.37
N ALA A 522 23.53 22.71 -16.77
CA ALA A 522 23.47 23.51 -15.56
C ALA A 522 23.37 25.02 -15.81
N SER A 523 23.21 25.49 -17.06
CA SER A 523 23.19 26.92 -17.39
C SER A 523 22.03 27.71 -16.79
N LEU A 524 20.94 27.02 -16.43
CA LEU A 524 19.77 27.61 -15.79
C LEU A 524 19.74 27.35 -14.28
N GLU A 525 20.86 26.90 -13.69
CA GLU A 525 21.00 26.76 -12.24
C GLU A 525 20.74 28.10 -11.52
N GLY A 526 19.99 28.05 -10.41
CA GLY A 526 19.58 29.23 -9.64
C GLY A 526 18.52 30.11 -10.32
N ARG A 527 18.02 29.74 -11.51
CA ARG A 527 16.93 30.48 -12.18
C ARG A 527 15.56 30.02 -11.67
N PRO A 528 14.53 30.90 -11.68
CA PRO A 528 13.16 30.52 -11.36
C PRO A 528 12.65 29.40 -12.28
N ILE A 529 11.83 28.49 -11.77
CA ILE A 529 11.35 27.32 -12.53
C ILE A 529 10.63 27.67 -13.84
N ALA A 530 9.89 28.79 -13.88
CA ALA A 530 9.25 29.27 -15.10
C ALA A 530 10.25 29.63 -16.22
N GLU A 531 11.44 30.10 -15.85
CA GLU A 531 12.53 30.34 -16.81
C GLU A 531 13.19 29.04 -17.24
N VAL A 532 13.42 28.11 -16.31
CA VAL A 532 13.95 26.77 -16.62
C VAL A 532 13.11 26.10 -17.71
N ARG A 533 11.78 26.20 -17.62
CA ARG A 533 10.82 25.63 -18.58
C ARG A 533 10.74 26.35 -19.93
N SER A 534 11.08 27.64 -19.99
CA SER A 534 10.84 28.47 -21.18
C SER A 534 12.11 28.84 -21.96
N LEU A 535 13.29 28.73 -21.32
CA LEU A 535 14.57 29.12 -21.90
C LEU A 535 15.45 27.93 -22.32
N THR A 536 14.97 26.70 -22.20
CA THR A 536 15.70 25.50 -22.62
C THR A 536 16.06 25.57 -24.10
N ALA A 537 17.34 25.37 -24.43
CA ALA A 537 17.86 25.42 -25.79
C ALA A 537 18.76 24.21 -26.06
N PRO A 538 18.77 23.67 -27.30
CA PRO A 538 19.66 22.55 -27.63
C PRO A 538 21.14 22.89 -27.45
N ARG A 539 21.85 22.03 -26.73
CA ARG A 539 23.31 21.95 -26.65
C ARG A 539 23.81 21.09 -27.80
N ALA A 540 24.80 21.58 -28.55
CA ALA A 540 25.35 20.90 -29.71
C ALA A 540 26.88 20.91 -29.69
N GLY A 541 27.49 19.83 -30.17
CA GLY A 541 28.95 19.71 -30.26
C GLY A 541 29.67 19.66 -28.90
N VAL A 542 28.99 19.18 -27.86
CA VAL A 542 29.57 18.99 -26.53
C VAL A 542 30.42 17.71 -26.53
N GLN A 543 31.64 17.82 -26.01
CA GLN A 543 32.56 16.71 -25.84
C GLN A 543 32.84 16.48 -24.36
N LEU A 544 32.71 15.24 -23.89
CA LEU A 544 33.11 14.83 -22.55
C LEU A 544 34.50 14.22 -22.56
N THR A 545 35.22 14.48 -21.49
CA THR A 545 36.45 13.79 -21.12
C THR A 545 36.18 13.02 -19.83
N ILE A 546 36.24 11.69 -19.90
CA ILE A 546 35.90 10.73 -18.84
C ILE A 546 37.19 10.04 -18.38
N ASP A 547 37.58 10.27 -17.13
CA ASP A 547 38.63 9.50 -16.46
C ASP A 547 38.03 8.36 -15.63
N GLY A 548 38.79 7.28 -15.45
CA GLY A 548 38.34 6.06 -14.76
C GLY A 548 37.82 4.93 -15.67
N LEU A 549 37.67 5.16 -16.98
CA LEU A 549 37.37 4.08 -17.94
C LEU A 549 38.63 3.31 -18.34
N THR A 550 38.57 1.98 -18.28
CA THR A 550 39.72 1.15 -18.69
C THR A 550 39.96 1.23 -20.21
N GLY A 551 41.20 0.99 -20.66
CA GLY A 551 41.53 1.01 -22.08
C GLY A 551 40.76 -0.07 -22.86
N GLY A 552 40.06 0.32 -23.93
CA GLY A 552 39.17 -0.58 -24.67
C GLY A 552 38.28 0.13 -25.68
N THR A 553 37.49 -0.64 -26.41
CA THR A 553 36.44 -0.10 -27.29
C THR A 553 35.10 -0.33 -26.62
N TYR A 554 34.29 0.72 -26.55
CA TYR A 554 32.98 0.73 -25.91
C TYR A 554 31.90 1.16 -26.91
N ALA A 555 30.72 0.56 -26.78
CA ALA A 555 29.49 1.11 -27.32
C ALA A 555 28.84 1.98 -26.23
N VAL A 556 28.83 3.29 -26.44
CA VAL A 556 28.19 4.27 -25.57
C VAL A 556 26.82 4.59 -26.17
N THR A 557 25.74 4.12 -25.54
CA THR A 557 24.38 4.24 -26.07
C THR A 557 23.63 5.34 -25.32
N PRO A 558 23.33 6.48 -25.98
CA PRO A 558 22.59 7.57 -25.33
C PRO A 558 21.12 7.18 -25.10
N TYR A 559 20.53 7.73 -24.05
CA TYR A 559 19.14 7.55 -23.64
C TYR A 559 18.53 8.91 -23.28
N ASP A 560 17.50 9.30 -24.02
CA ASP A 560 16.74 10.52 -23.74
C ASP A 560 15.90 10.27 -22.49
N THR A 561 16.28 10.92 -21.39
CA THR A 561 15.71 10.73 -20.04
C THR A 561 14.30 11.27 -19.90
N TRP A 562 13.88 12.21 -20.76
CA TRP A 562 12.52 12.77 -20.79
C TRP A 562 11.60 12.05 -21.78
N GLN A 563 12.14 11.44 -22.84
CA GLN A 563 11.36 10.71 -23.84
C GLN A 563 11.36 9.20 -23.64
N GLY A 564 12.25 8.67 -22.81
CA GLY A 564 12.33 7.25 -22.51
C GLY A 564 12.81 6.39 -23.68
N ARG A 565 13.74 6.91 -24.49
CA ARG A 565 14.19 6.20 -25.71
C ARG A 565 15.69 6.22 -25.91
N TYR A 566 16.22 5.08 -26.32
CA TYR A 566 17.62 4.97 -26.74
C TYR A 566 17.86 5.60 -28.11
N LEU A 567 19.01 6.26 -28.25
CA LEU A 567 19.56 6.75 -29.50
C LEU A 567 20.60 5.76 -30.06
N ALA A 568 21.10 6.05 -31.26
CA ALA A 568 22.10 5.21 -31.91
C ALA A 568 23.40 5.13 -31.06
N PRO A 569 23.96 3.93 -30.84
CA PRO A 569 25.21 3.78 -30.11
C PRO A 569 26.38 4.51 -30.79
N ILE A 570 27.23 5.11 -29.96
CA ILE A 570 28.46 5.80 -30.34
C ILE A 570 29.63 4.87 -30.00
N SER A 571 30.44 4.55 -31.01
CA SER A 571 31.64 3.73 -30.80
C SER A 571 32.77 4.61 -30.29
N VAL A 572 33.25 4.34 -29.07
CA VAL A 572 34.32 5.09 -28.42
C VAL A 572 35.50 4.16 -28.19
N THR A 573 36.73 4.63 -28.44
CA THR A 573 37.96 3.88 -28.12
C THR A 573 38.77 4.66 -27.09
N CYS A 574 38.85 4.12 -25.88
CA CYS A 574 39.62 4.67 -24.79
C CYS A 574 41.03 4.07 -24.79
N VAL A 575 42.05 4.91 -24.63
CA VAL A 575 43.43 4.46 -24.46
C VAL A 575 43.69 4.27 -22.97
N ALA A 576 44.35 3.17 -22.60
CA ALA A 576 44.70 2.92 -21.20
C ALA A 576 45.53 4.08 -20.63
N ASP A 577 45.26 4.44 -19.37
CA ASP A 577 45.90 5.54 -18.64
C ASP A 577 45.76 6.92 -19.33
N GLN A 578 44.76 7.10 -20.18
CA GLN A 578 44.37 8.40 -20.75
C GLN A 578 42.87 8.64 -20.57
N PRO A 579 42.44 9.89 -20.32
CA PRO A 579 41.04 10.22 -20.30
C PRO A 579 40.35 9.88 -21.63
N CYS A 580 39.19 9.24 -21.55
CA CYS A 580 38.42 8.84 -22.70
C CYS A 580 37.54 9.99 -23.20
N VAL A 581 37.49 10.20 -24.51
CA VAL A 581 36.77 11.32 -25.11
C VAL A 581 35.49 10.81 -25.78
N VAL A 582 34.35 11.40 -25.41
CA VAL A 582 33.03 11.04 -25.95
C VAL A 582 32.36 12.28 -26.52
N ASP A 583 32.04 12.25 -27.82
CA ASP A 583 31.23 13.29 -28.45
C ASP A 583 29.75 13.01 -28.16
N LEU A 584 29.06 13.97 -27.56
CA LEU A 584 27.63 13.83 -27.24
C LEU A 584 26.76 14.20 -28.45
N PRO A 585 25.63 13.52 -28.66
CA PRO A 585 24.59 14.01 -29.54
C PRO A 585 23.95 15.26 -28.95
N ASP A 586 23.24 16.01 -29.79
CA ASP A 586 22.52 17.21 -29.35
C ASP A 586 21.43 16.85 -28.32
N PHE A 587 21.32 17.62 -27.25
CA PHE A 587 20.35 17.42 -26.17
C PHE A 587 19.86 18.78 -25.62
N THR A 588 18.71 18.84 -24.96
CA THR A 588 18.12 20.11 -24.48
C THR A 588 18.28 20.35 -22.99
N SER A 589 18.23 19.30 -22.18
CA SER A 589 18.26 19.40 -20.72
C SER A 589 19.36 18.51 -20.16
N ASP A 590 19.25 17.21 -20.41
CA ASP A 590 20.09 16.18 -19.83
C ASP A 590 20.00 14.91 -20.66
N MET A 591 20.85 13.93 -20.37
CA MET A 591 20.88 12.65 -21.07
C MET A 591 21.61 11.59 -20.25
N ALA A 592 21.11 10.36 -20.28
CA ALA A 592 21.76 9.20 -19.70
C ALA A 592 22.45 8.35 -20.77
N PHE A 593 23.43 7.55 -20.37
CA PHE A 593 24.19 6.73 -21.29
C PHE A 593 24.52 5.37 -20.70
N HIS A 594 24.33 4.32 -21.48
CA HIS A 594 24.91 3.01 -21.20
C HIS A 594 26.29 2.90 -21.83
N ILE A 595 27.26 2.43 -21.03
CA ILE A 595 28.59 2.05 -21.51
C ILE A 595 28.63 0.52 -21.53
N ARG A 596 28.88 -0.07 -22.70
CA ARG A 596 29.12 -1.52 -22.83
C ARG A 596 30.44 -1.78 -23.52
N SER A 597 31.30 -2.59 -22.91
CA SER A 597 32.58 -3.00 -23.51
C SER A 597 32.32 -3.86 -24.75
N ALA A 598 33.01 -3.57 -25.87
CA ALA A 598 32.89 -4.33 -27.12
C ALA A 598 33.42 -5.76 -27.00
N THR A 599 34.22 -6.04 -25.96
CA THR A 599 34.68 -7.38 -25.60
C THR A 599 33.77 -8.09 -24.60
N CYS A 600 32.84 -7.38 -23.93
CA CYS A 600 31.90 -8.04 -23.03
C CYS A 600 30.75 -8.70 -23.80
N CYS A 601 30.40 -9.88 -23.29
CA CYS A 601 29.07 -10.46 -23.36
C CYS A 601 28.69 -11.01 -24.76
N LYS A 602 29.48 -11.97 -25.26
CA LYS A 602 28.93 -13.00 -26.17
C LYS A 602 28.15 -14.01 -25.33
N GLU A 603 26.90 -14.24 -25.74
CA GLU A 603 25.93 -15.25 -25.26
C GLU A 603 24.95 -14.78 -24.17
N ARG A 604 23.68 -14.59 -24.58
CA ARG A 604 22.48 -14.62 -23.73
C ARG A 604 21.85 -16.02 -23.82
N PRO A 605 21.35 -16.61 -22.73
CA PRO A 605 20.08 -17.31 -22.74
C PRO A 605 18.97 -16.25 -22.74
N THR A 606 18.17 -16.19 -23.80
CA THR A 606 16.92 -15.43 -23.80
C THR A 606 15.91 -16.19 -22.95
N GLY A 607 15.66 -15.68 -21.74
CA GLY A 607 14.72 -16.29 -20.80
C GLY A 607 14.10 -15.24 -19.90
N TYR A 608 13.38 -14.28 -20.49
CA TYR A 608 12.35 -13.55 -19.78
C TYR A 608 11.01 -13.87 -20.42
N GLY A 609 10.05 -14.24 -19.57
CA GLY A 609 8.66 -14.51 -19.92
C GLY A 609 7.98 -13.29 -20.53
N PRO A 610 6.74 -13.46 -20.99
CA PRO A 610 6.13 -12.55 -21.95
C PRO A 610 5.95 -11.16 -21.37
N THR A 611 6.27 -10.17 -22.20
CA THR A 611 5.70 -8.83 -22.21
C THR A 611 4.19 -8.92 -21.89
N PRO A 612 3.63 -8.06 -21.02
CA PRO A 612 2.19 -8.00 -20.84
C PRO A 612 1.53 -7.83 -22.21
N ALA A 613 0.63 -8.74 -22.56
CA ALA A 613 -0.20 -8.55 -23.73
C ALA A 613 -1.00 -7.25 -23.54
N PRO A 614 -1.17 -6.41 -24.58
CA PRO A 614 -2.07 -5.28 -24.48
C PRO A 614 -3.45 -5.81 -24.08
N HIS A 615 -4.01 -5.25 -23.00
CA HIS A 615 -5.40 -5.50 -22.63
C HIS A 615 -6.27 -5.32 -23.87
N PRO A 616 -7.09 -6.31 -24.25
CA PRO A 616 -8.07 -6.07 -25.30
C PRO A 616 -8.96 -4.94 -24.83
N ALA A 617 -9.13 -3.92 -25.67
CA ALA A 617 -10.17 -2.93 -25.47
C ALA A 617 -11.49 -3.69 -25.31
N VAL A 618 -12.08 -3.63 -24.11
CA VAL A 618 -13.41 -4.17 -23.84
C VAL A 618 -14.38 -3.33 -24.64
N THR A 619 -14.68 -3.80 -25.85
CA THR A 619 -15.87 -3.43 -26.60
C THR A 619 -16.92 -4.48 -26.27
N GLY A 620 -17.38 -4.45 -25.02
CA GLY A 620 -18.44 -5.31 -24.51
C GLY A 620 -19.80 -4.65 -24.71
N SER A 621 -20.67 -5.32 -25.46
CA SER A 621 -22.11 -5.06 -25.51
C SER A 621 -22.68 -5.05 -24.08
N LYS A 622 -23.39 -3.99 -23.68
CA LYS A 622 -24.11 -3.93 -22.40
C LYS A 622 -25.06 -5.14 -22.24
N SER A 623 -25.08 -5.74 -21.05
CA SER A 623 -26.03 -6.79 -20.64
C SER A 623 -27.47 -6.23 -20.61
N PRO A 624 -28.50 -7.05 -20.86
CA PRO A 624 -29.91 -6.59 -20.88
C PRO A 624 -30.48 -6.18 -19.51
N LEU A 625 -29.88 -6.59 -18.38
CA LEU A 625 -30.33 -6.23 -17.02
C LEU A 625 -29.34 -5.26 -16.36
N GLY A 626 -29.77 -4.01 -16.14
CA GLY A 626 -28.96 -3.03 -15.44
C GLY A 626 -28.87 -3.30 -13.93
N VAL A 627 -27.72 -3.01 -13.32
CA VAL A 627 -27.54 -3.06 -11.86
C VAL A 627 -27.02 -1.72 -11.34
N SER A 628 -27.85 -1.06 -10.54
CA SER A 628 -27.54 0.19 -9.83
C SER A 628 -27.48 -0.10 -8.33
N ILE A 629 -26.60 0.57 -7.60
CA ILE A 629 -26.49 0.41 -6.15
C ILE A 629 -26.34 1.74 -5.42
N TRP A 630 -27.14 1.90 -4.37
CA TRP A 630 -27.01 3.00 -3.43
C TRP A 630 -25.94 2.70 -2.37
N ALA A 631 -25.05 3.66 -2.17
CA ALA A 631 -23.90 3.56 -1.28
C ALA A 631 -23.97 4.67 -0.21
N PRO A 632 -24.71 4.45 0.89
CA PRO A 632 -24.83 5.42 1.97
C PRO A 632 -23.55 5.57 2.78
N VAL A 633 -22.73 4.53 2.77
CA VAL A 633 -21.37 4.52 3.29
C VAL A 633 -20.47 4.20 2.12
N ALA A 634 -19.44 5.01 1.91
CA ALA A 634 -18.40 4.75 0.93
C ALA A 634 -17.11 4.40 1.67
N GLY A 635 -17.24 3.51 2.67
CA GLY A 635 -16.16 3.03 3.49
C GLY A 635 -15.34 1.98 2.77
N PHE A 636 -14.36 1.42 3.48
CA PHE A 636 -13.41 0.52 2.87
C PHE A 636 -14.09 -0.74 2.25
N LEU A 637 -14.98 -1.40 3.00
CA LEU A 637 -15.66 -2.62 2.57
C LEU A 637 -16.62 -2.37 1.40
N GLU A 638 -17.26 -1.21 1.36
CA GLU A 638 -18.18 -0.82 0.30
C GLU A 638 -17.42 -0.56 -1.01
N GLN A 639 -16.30 0.14 -0.96
CA GLN A 639 -15.43 0.35 -2.13
C GLN A 639 -14.85 -0.97 -2.66
N GLN A 640 -14.46 -1.89 -1.78
CA GLN A 640 -14.02 -3.22 -2.18
C GLN A 640 -15.13 -4.01 -2.88
N THR A 641 -16.33 -4.02 -2.30
CA THR A 641 -17.49 -4.71 -2.86
C THR A 641 -17.84 -4.15 -4.23
N LEU A 642 -17.74 -2.84 -4.41
CA LEU A 642 -17.94 -2.18 -5.70
C LEU A 642 -16.89 -2.59 -6.74
N GLN A 643 -15.61 -2.70 -6.37
CA GLN A 643 -14.56 -3.15 -7.28
C GLN A 643 -14.67 -4.63 -7.66
N GLN A 644 -14.93 -5.50 -6.67
CA GLN A 644 -15.01 -6.94 -6.88
C GLN A 644 -16.16 -7.35 -7.79
N ASN A 645 -17.23 -6.54 -7.80
CA ASN A 645 -18.44 -6.80 -8.55
C ASN A 645 -18.66 -5.74 -9.65
N ALA A 646 -17.60 -5.03 -10.04
CA ALA A 646 -17.64 -4.02 -11.10
C ALA A 646 -18.01 -4.60 -12.48
N ASP A 647 -17.81 -5.90 -12.67
CA ASP A 647 -18.24 -6.62 -13.86
C ASP A 647 -19.77 -6.84 -13.91
N VAL A 648 -20.45 -6.68 -12.78
CA VAL A 648 -21.91 -6.81 -12.63
C VAL A 648 -22.59 -5.45 -12.48
N LEU A 649 -21.94 -4.48 -11.84
CA LEU A 649 -22.47 -3.15 -11.57
C LEU A 649 -22.40 -2.23 -12.81
N ASP A 650 -23.45 -1.44 -13.04
CA ASP A 650 -23.48 -0.40 -14.08
C ASP A 650 -23.40 1.03 -13.50
N GLU A 651 -23.89 1.22 -12.27
CA GLU A 651 -24.03 2.54 -11.64
C GLU A 651 -23.92 2.47 -10.12
N VAL A 652 -23.28 3.50 -9.54
CA VAL A 652 -23.27 3.76 -8.10
C VAL A 652 -23.90 5.12 -7.78
N ASN A 653 -24.70 5.14 -6.72
CA ASN A 653 -25.40 6.32 -6.21
C ASN A 653 -24.94 6.61 -4.76
N PHE A 654 -23.94 7.46 -4.58
CA PHE A 654 -23.43 7.84 -3.25
C PHE A 654 -24.40 8.79 -2.51
N PHE A 655 -24.76 8.50 -1.26
CA PHE A 655 -25.60 9.41 -0.44
C PHE A 655 -24.75 10.42 0.31
N TRP A 656 -24.28 11.44 -0.40
CA TRP A 656 -23.40 12.47 0.18
C TRP A 656 -24.03 13.85 0.31
N TYR A 657 -25.19 14.05 -0.30
CA TYR A 657 -25.80 15.37 -0.43
C TYR A 657 -27.17 15.40 0.23
N THR A 658 -27.53 16.55 0.80
CA THR A 658 -28.77 16.76 1.51
C THR A 658 -29.38 18.11 1.14
N LEU A 659 -30.71 18.17 0.96
CA LEU A 659 -31.44 19.42 0.84
C LEU A 659 -31.53 20.13 2.20
N GLY A 660 -30.86 21.26 2.29
CA GLY A 660 -30.86 22.19 3.41
C GLY A 660 -32.20 22.88 3.63
N ALA A 661 -32.35 23.51 4.79
CA ALA A 661 -33.63 24.12 5.19
C ALA A 661 -33.96 25.38 4.38
N ASN A 662 -32.95 26.00 3.76
CA ASN A 662 -33.12 27.19 2.94
C ASN A 662 -33.20 26.88 1.44
N GLY A 663 -33.15 25.60 1.07
CA GLY A 663 -33.13 25.13 -0.31
C GLY A 663 -31.74 25.03 -0.94
N ASP A 664 -30.70 25.19 -0.13
CA ASP A 664 -29.31 24.93 -0.48
C ASP A 664 -28.98 23.44 -0.45
N ILE A 665 -27.97 23.02 -1.22
CA ILE A 665 -27.42 21.67 -1.14
C ILE A 665 -26.32 21.65 -0.06
N GLU A 666 -26.58 20.91 1.00
CA GLU A 666 -25.63 20.62 2.07
C GLU A 666 -24.91 19.29 1.77
N GLY A 667 -23.68 19.13 2.29
CA GLY A 667 -22.85 17.95 2.05
C GLY A 667 -21.73 18.21 1.05
N GLY A 668 -21.16 17.14 0.50
CA GLY A 668 -19.95 17.20 -0.32
C GLY A 668 -19.38 15.82 -0.53
N VAL A 669 -18.40 15.68 -1.41
CA VAL A 669 -17.69 14.41 -1.63
C VAL A 669 -17.11 13.91 -0.31
N MET A 670 -17.73 12.88 0.27
CA MET A 670 -17.32 12.33 1.57
C MET A 670 -16.14 11.35 1.44
N ALA A 671 -15.96 10.76 0.26
CA ALA A 671 -14.86 9.87 -0.07
C ALA A 671 -14.46 10.02 -1.55
N ALA A 672 -13.52 10.93 -1.83
CA ALA A 672 -13.05 11.18 -3.20
C ALA A 672 -12.50 9.90 -3.87
N GLU A 673 -11.93 9.00 -3.07
CA GLU A 673 -11.48 7.69 -3.53
C GLU A 673 -12.62 6.83 -4.07
N ALA A 674 -13.81 6.85 -3.45
CA ALA A 674 -14.94 6.08 -3.93
C ALA A 674 -15.42 6.55 -5.31
N VAL A 675 -15.35 7.87 -5.59
CA VAL A 675 -15.59 8.41 -6.94
C VAL A 675 -14.57 7.87 -7.94
N ARG A 676 -13.28 7.92 -7.58
CA ARG A 676 -12.20 7.44 -8.44
C ARG A 676 -12.32 5.94 -8.72
N VAL A 677 -12.59 5.15 -7.69
CA VAL A 677 -12.79 3.69 -7.76
C VAL A 677 -13.95 3.36 -8.69
N ALA A 678 -15.11 4.01 -8.52
CA ALA A 678 -16.25 3.81 -9.38
C ALA A 678 -15.95 4.20 -10.83
N ARG A 679 -15.26 5.32 -11.05
CA ARG A 679 -14.85 5.78 -12.38
C ARG A 679 -13.90 4.79 -13.06
N ALA A 680 -12.90 4.30 -12.33
CA ALA A 680 -11.91 3.34 -12.83
C ALA A 680 -12.54 1.97 -13.13
N ALA A 681 -13.54 1.58 -12.34
CA ALA A 681 -14.37 0.41 -12.58
C ALA A 681 -15.34 0.56 -13.78
N GLY A 682 -15.38 1.74 -14.41
CA GLY A 682 -16.26 2.02 -15.55
C GLY A 682 -17.72 2.25 -15.17
N LEU A 683 -18.02 2.46 -13.89
CA LEU A 683 -19.37 2.70 -13.39
C LEU A 683 -19.82 4.14 -13.67
N ARG A 684 -21.12 4.30 -13.92
CA ARG A 684 -21.75 5.63 -13.86
C ARG A 684 -21.83 6.10 -12.41
N ILE A 685 -21.56 7.38 -12.20
CA ILE A 685 -21.58 8.03 -10.89
C ILE A 685 -22.72 9.03 -10.87
N VAL A 686 -23.79 8.69 -10.16
CA VAL A 686 -25.05 9.45 -10.11
C VAL A 686 -25.41 9.62 -8.63
N PRO A 687 -24.73 10.51 -7.88
CA PRO A 687 -24.92 10.61 -6.44
C PRO A 687 -26.32 11.12 -6.07
N SER A 688 -26.77 10.77 -4.87
CA SER A 688 -28.12 11.07 -4.40
C SER A 688 -28.15 12.33 -3.54
N ILE A 689 -29.17 13.16 -3.76
CA ILE A 689 -29.55 14.25 -2.86
C ILE A 689 -30.80 13.83 -2.10
N VAL A 690 -30.70 13.76 -0.77
CA VAL A 690 -31.83 13.42 0.11
C VAL A 690 -32.42 14.65 0.79
N ASN A 691 -33.70 14.68 1.16
CA ASN A 691 -34.21 15.78 1.98
C ASN A 691 -33.81 15.62 3.46
N GLY A 692 -33.19 16.66 4.05
CA GLY A 692 -32.57 16.55 5.38
C GLY A 692 -33.51 16.09 6.48
N GLY A 693 -33.20 14.93 7.08
CA GLY A 693 -34.05 14.26 8.08
C GLY A 693 -35.38 13.75 7.52
N PHE A 694 -35.48 13.57 6.20
CA PHE A 694 -36.70 13.29 5.45
C PHE A 694 -37.85 14.25 5.77
N ASP A 695 -37.51 15.53 6.00
CA ASP A 695 -38.48 16.57 6.31
C ASP A 695 -39.16 17.08 5.02
N ALA A 696 -40.46 16.83 4.92
CA ALA A 696 -41.33 17.26 3.82
C ALA A 696 -41.26 18.78 3.58
N GLN A 697 -41.17 19.57 4.66
CA GLN A 697 -41.25 21.04 4.58
C GLN A 697 -40.07 21.65 3.82
N ARG A 698 -38.91 20.97 3.82
CA ARG A 698 -37.73 21.41 3.06
C ARG A 698 -38.00 21.36 1.57
N VAL A 699 -38.61 20.26 1.10
CA VAL A 699 -39.02 20.12 -0.29
C VAL A 699 -40.11 21.13 -0.62
N SER A 700 -41.16 21.24 0.21
CA SER A 700 -42.25 22.21 0.03
C SER A 700 -41.74 23.64 -0.15
N ALA A 701 -40.74 24.06 0.64
CA ALA A 701 -40.19 25.41 0.64
C ALA A 701 -39.40 25.75 -0.63
N VAL A 702 -38.92 24.74 -1.36
CA VAL A 702 -38.19 24.91 -2.62
C VAL A 702 -39.13 24.79 -3.81
N VAL A 703 -39.92 23.71 -3.89
CA VAL A 703 -40.67 23.40 -5.11
C VAL A 703 -41.83 24.36 -5.36
N ASN A 704 -42.41 24.95 -4.31
CA ASN A 704 -43.55 25.88 -4.44
C ASN A 704 -43.16 27.33 -4.74
N ASP A 705 -41.88 27.71 -4.61
CA ASP A 705 -41.40 29.06 -4.94
C ASP A 705 -40.62 28.98 -6.27
N PRO A 706 -41.12 29.58 -7.37
CA PRO A 706 -40.46 29.49 -8.68
C PRO A 706 -39.01 30.00 -8.68
N ALA A 707 -38.67 31.00 -7.85
CA ALA A 707 -37.32 31.54 -7.80
C ALA A 707 -36.38 30.59 -7.04
N ARG A 708 -36.85 30.00 -5.94
CA ARG A 708 -36.06 29.01 -5.17
C ARG A 708 -35.90 27.71 -5.94
N ARG A 709 -36.95 27.24 -6.62
CA ARG A 709 -36.89 26.06 -7.49
C ARG A 709 -35.87 26.24 -8.61
N ALA A 710 -35.89 27.39 -9.30
CA ALA A 710 -34.91 27.69 -10.35
C ALA A 710 -33.48 27.79 -9.80
N GLN A 711 -33.29 28.36 -8.60
CA GLN A 711 -31.98 28.42 -7.95
C GLN A 711 -31.49 27.01 -7.58
N HIS A 712 -32.34 26.18 -6.98
CA HIS A 712 -31.99 24.81 -6.61
C HIS A 712 -31.61 23.97 -7.83
N ILE A 713 -32.33 24.12 -8.95
CA ILE A 713 -31.94 23.50 -10.22
C ILE A 713 -30.54 23.95 -10.66
N ALA A 714 -30.25 25.25 -10.58
CA ALA A 714 -28.93 25.77 -10.93
C ALA A 714 -27.82 25.23 -10.00
N ASP A 715 -28.11 25.09 -8.70
CA ASP A 715 -27.17 24.54 -7.72
C ASP A 715 -26.90 23.05 -7.98
N ILE A 716 -27.92 22.28 -8.40
CA ILE A 716 -27.75 20.88 -8.81
C ILE A 716 -26.89 20.77 -10.08
N LEU A 717 -27.12 21.62 -11.08
CA LEU A 717 -26.30 21.63 -12.30
C LEU A 717 -24.84 21.94 -11.99
N ALA A 718 -24.59 22.95 -11.17
CA ALA A 718 -23.26 23.29 -10.71
C ALA A 718 -22.60 22.11 -9.96
N LEU A 719 -23.35 21.44 -9.09
CA LEU A 719 -22.86 20.26 -8.39
C LEU A 719 -22.42 19.14 -9.35
N VAL A 720 -23.23 18.86 -10.37
CA VAL A 720 -22.95 17.82 -11.38
C VAL A 720 -21.74 18.18 -12.23
N ASP A 721 -21.62 19.44 -12.67
CA ASP A 721 -20.49 19.93 -13.47
C ASP A 721 -19.18 19.98 -12.65
N ASP A 722 -19.22 20.58 -11.46
CA ASP A 722 -18.05 20.78 -10.60
C ASP A 722 -17.37 19.46 -10.18
N ASN A 723 -18.13 18.35 -10.15
CA ASN A 723 -17.63 17.03 -9.74
C ASN A 723 -17.62 15.99 -10.88
N ASP A 724 -17.90 16.41 -12.11
CA ASP A 724 -17.97 15.55 -13.30
C ASP A 724 -18.87 14.32 -13.12
N TYR A 725 -20.03 14.47 -12.50
CA TYR A 725 -20.98 13.36 -12.34
C TYR A 725 -21.68 13.05 -13.66
N ASP A 726 -22.08 11.79 -13.86
CA ASP A 726 -22.84 11.37 -15.04
C ASP A 726 -24.30 11.86 -14.97
N GLY A 727 -24.76 12.18 -13.77
CA GLY A 727 -26.10 12.68 -13.47
C GLY A 727 -26.29 12.92 -11.99
N ILE A 728 -27.54 13.08 -11.57
CA ILE A 728 -27.93 13.16 -10.17
C ILE A 728 -29.13 12.26 -9.89
N ASP A 729 -29.20 11.70 -8.69
CA ASP A 729 -30.35 10.97 -8.17
C ASP A 729 -31.10 11.83 -7.15
N ILE A 730 -32.41 12.02 -7.34
CA ILE A 730 -33.26 12.75 -6.39
C ILE A 730 -34.00 11.75 -5.51
N ASP A 731 -33.62 11.71 -4.24
CA ASP A 731 -34.24 10.86 -3.23
C ASP A 731 -34.96 11.71 -2.17
N TYR A 732 -36.01 12.39 -2.62
CA TYR A 732 -36.84 13.22 -1.75
C TYR A 732 -38.06 12.42 -1.29
N GLU A 733 -38.03 12.03 -0.02
CA GLU A 733 -39.03 11.17 0.60
C GLU A 733 -39.93 11.93 1.58
N SER A 734 -40.98 11.25 2.04
CA SER A 734 -41.94 11.77 3.03
C SER A 734 -42.64 13.06 2.60
N LEU A 735 -42.80 13.25 1.29
CA LEU A 735 -43.36 14.45 0.66
C LEU A 735 -44.81 14.76 1.11
N ASN A 736 -45.18 16.04 1.03
CA ASN A 736 -46.55 16.49 1.27
C ASN A 736 -47.41 16.25 -0.01
N PRO A 737 -48.56 15.56 0.07
CA PRO A 737 -49.45 15.34 -1.08
C PRO A 737 -49.86 16.61 -1.82
N ASP A 738 -49.99 17.72 -1.08
CA ASP A 738 -50.36 19.02 -1.68
C ASP A 738 -49.27 19.57 -2.62
N ASP A 739 -48.03 19.09 -2.51
CA ASP A 739 -46.90 19.50 -3.36
C ASP A 739 -46.77 18.66 -4.63
N ARG A 740 -47.64 17.68 -4.86
CA ARG A 740 -47.55 16.72 -5.99
C ARG A 740 -47.26 17.38 -7.33
N ASP A 741 -48.02 18.41 -7.68
CA ASP A 741 -47.87 19.10 -8.96
C ASP A 741 -46.59 19.94 -9.03
N ALA A 742 -46.19 20.56 -7.92
CA ALA A 742 -45.02 21.41 -7.81
C ALA A 742 -43.72 20.57 -7.83
N PHE A 743 -43.71 19.42 -7.14
CA PHE A 743 -42.62 18.46 -7.16
C PHE A 743 -42.46 17.84 -8.56
N SER A 744 -43.57 17.47 -9.21
CA SER A 744 -43.51 16.97 -10.59
C SER A 744 -42.96 18.01 -11.56
N LEU A 745 -43.36 19.28 -11.41
CA LEU A 745 -42.82 20.39 -12.21
C LEU A 745 -41.32 20.60 -11.96
N PHE A 746 -40.86 20.50 -10.70
CA PHE A 746 -39.44 20.56 -10.37
C PHE A 746 -38.64 19.47 -11.11
N ILE A 747 -39.11 18.23 -11.08
CA ILE A 747 -38.44 17.11 -11.76
C ILE A 747 -38.44 17.29 -13.28
N GLU A 748 -39.54 17.78 -13.88
CA GLU A 748 -39.61 18.09 -15.31
C GLU A 748 -38.62 19.20 -15.73
N GLU A 749 -38.54 20.28 -14.94
CA GLU A 749 -37.61 21.40 -15.18
C GLU A 749 -36.15 20.97 -14.99
N LEU A 750 -35.86 20.16 -13.95
CA LEU A 750 -34.52 19.62 -13.69
C LEU A 750 -34.09 18.64 -14.78
N ALA A 751 -34.96 17.73 -15.22
CA ALA A 751 -34.69 16.79 -16.31
C ALA A 751 -34.30 17.54 -17.58
N ALA A 752 -35.12 18.53 -17.98
CA ALA A 752 -34.86 19.32 -19.17
C ALA A 752 -33.51 20.07 -19.09
N ALA A 753 -33.11 20.52 -17.91
CA ALA A 753 -31.85 21.21 -17.70
C ALA A 753 -30.64 20.27 -17.77
N LEU A 754 -30.67 19.12 -17.07
CA LEU A 754 -29.61 18.11 -17.12
C LEU A 754 -29.44 17.51 -18.53
N HIS A 755 -30.54 17.21 -19.22
CA HIS A 755 -30.51 16.70 -20.59
C HIS A 755 -29.89 17.69 -21.58
N ALA A 756 -30.03 18.99 -21.35
CA ALA A 756 -29.40 20.02 -22.19
C ALA A 756 -27.85 19.99 -22.10
N GLU A 757 -27.32 19.44 -21.01
CA GLU A 757 -25.88 19.25 -20.76
C GLU A 757 -25.42 17.81 -21.00
N GLY A 758 -26.32 16.92 -21.45
CA GLY A 758 -26.03 15.51 -21.68
C GLY A 758 -25.85 14.69 -20.40
N LYS A 759 -26.40 15.17 -19.27
CA LYS A 759 -26.37 14.52 -17.96
C LYS A 759 -27.68 13.78 -17.67
N LEU A 760 -27.62 12.76 -16.81
CA LEU A 760 -28.75 11.90 -16.44
C LEU A 760 -29.53 12.45 -15.24
N LEU A 761 -30.82 12.16 -15.17
CA LEU A 761 -31.63 12.30 -13.97
C LEU A 761 -32.21 10.96 -13.53
N SER A 762 -31.86 10.53 -12.32
CA SER A 762 -32.48 9.43 -11.59
C SER A 762 -33.43 9.96 -10.51
N ILE A 763 -34.46 9.20 -10.18
CA ILE A 763 -35.36 9.49 -9.05
C ILE A 763 -35.69 8.22 -8.28
N ALA A 764 -35.62 8.30 -6.96
CA ALA A 764 -36.16 7.29 -6.05
C ALA A 764 -37.63 7.60 -5.72
N VAL A 765 -38.51 6.59 -5.85
CA VAL A 765 -39.93 6.71 -5.54
C VAL A 765 -40.42 5.63 -4.60
N HIS A 766 -41.35 5.99 -3.72
CA HIS A 766 -42.02 5.05 -2.83
C HIS A 766 -42.90 4.08 -3.61
N ALA A 767 -42.81 2.80 -3.29
CA ALA A 767 -43.65 1.77 -3.87
C ALA A 767 -45.15 2.03 -3.65
N LYS A 768 -45.94 1.89 -4.72
CA LYS A 768 -47.41 1.92 -4.67
C LYS A 768 -48.01 1.04 -5.77
N THR A 769 -49.23 0.59 -5.54
CA THR A 769 -49.97 -0.31 -6.45
C THR A 769 -51.14 0.39 -7.17
N ASP A 770 -51.36 1.67 -6.85
CA ASP A 770 -52.31 2.56 -7.53
C ASP A 770 -51.85 4.02 -7.41
N ASP A 771 -52.56 4.93 -8.06
CA ASP A 771 -52.18 6.35 -8.09
C ASP A 771 -52.36 7.05 -6.73
N ALA A 772 -53.34 6.62 -5.94
CA ALA A 772 -53.67 7.23 -4.66
C ALA A 772 -52.55 7.01 -3.64
N GLY A 773 -51.88 5.86 -3.68
CA GLY A 773 -50.83 5.49 -2.74
C GLY A 773 -51.35 5.17 -1.35
N ALA A 774 -50.58 4.42 -0.57
CA ALA A 774 -51.01 3.95 0.76
C ALA A 774 -50.88 5.02 1.86
N TRP A 775 -50.08 6.07 1.65
CA TRP A 775 -49.78 7.12 2.61
C TRP A 775 -49.26 8.38 1.92
N SER A 776 -49.00 9.44 2.69
CA SER A 776 -48.74 10.79 2.17
C SER A 776 -47.55 10.88 1.19
N GLY A 777 -46.42 10.23 1.47
CA GLY A 777 -45.24 10.29 0.60
C GLY A 777 -45.52 9.69 -0.78
N ALA A 778 -46.06 8.48 -0.84
CA ALA A 778 -46.41 7.81 -2.10
C ALA A 778 -47.50 8.55 -2.90
N ALA A 779 -48.45 9.21 -2.21
CA ALA A 779 -49.51 10.00 -2.84
C ALA A 779 -48.97 11.28 -3.54
N ALA A 780 -47.88 11.84 -3.03
CA ALA A 780 -47.24 13.05 -3.56
C ALA A 780 -46.41 12.81 -4.84
N GLN A 781 -46.08 11.55 -5.16
CA GLN A 781 -45.24 11.20 -6.31
C GLN A 781 -46.10 10.83 -7.52
N ASP A 782 -46.23 11.72 -8.50
CA ASP A 782 -46.98 11.48 -9.74
C ASP A 782 -46.17 10.60 -10.71
N TRP A 783 -46.34 9.28 -10.63
CA TRP A 783 -45.55 8.33 -11.42
C TRP A 783 -45.66 8.55 -12.93
N VAL A 784 -46.78 9.08 -13.44
CA VAL A 784 -46.95 9.39 -14.87
C VAL A 784 -46.03 10.52 -15.30
N ARG A 785 -46.01 11.61 -14.54
CA ARG A 785 -45.17 12.77 -14.85
C ARG A 785 -43.70 12.49 -14.57
N LEU A 786 -43.40 11.89 -13.43
CA LEU A 786 -42.04 11.59 -12.99
C LEU A 786 -41.37 10.57 -13.92
N GLY A 787 -42.00 9.43 -14.19
CA GLY A 787 -41.45 8.38 -15.05
C GLY A 787 -41.29 8.82 -16.52
N ALA A 788 -42.09 9.77 -16.99
CA ALA A 788 -41.92 10.36 -18.32
C ALA A 788 -40.68 11.28 -18.40
N ALA A 789 -40.38 12.02 -17.33
CA ALA A 789 -39.34 13.04 -17.30
C ALA A 789 -37.92 12.48 -17.12
N VAL A 790 -37.73 11.54 -16.18
CA VAL A 790 -36.41 11.04 -15.77
C VAL A 790 -35.81 10.03 -16.74
N ASP A 791 -34.52 9.74 -16.60
CA ASP A 791 -33.85 8.63 -17.31
C ASP A 791 -33.99 7.32 -16.54
N GLU A 792 -33.96 7.40 -15.21
CA GLU A 792 -34.07 6.24 -14.31
C GLU A 792 -35.14 6.46 -13.26
N PHE A 793 -36.12 5.56 -13.23
CA PHE A 793 -37.25 5.58 -12.32
C PHE A 793 -37.12 4.41 -11.34
N LYS A 794 -36.46 4.67 -10.21
CA LYS A 794 -36.07 3.65 -9.22
C LYS A 794 -37.15 3.52 -8.15
N ILE A 795 -37.84 2.39 -8.11
CA ILE A 795 -38.94 2.15 -7.18
C ILE A 795 -38.40 1.41 -5.96
N MET A 796 -38.55 1.98 -4.76
CA MET A 796 -38.14 1.36 -3.50
C MET A 796 -39.11 0.23 -3.11
N THR A 797 -39.04 -0.90 -3.82
CA THR A 797 -39.85 -2.11 -3.61
C THR A 797 -39.36 -2.94 -2.42
N TYR A 798 -39.14 -2.28 -1.29
CA TYR A 798 -38.79 -2.86 0.00
C TYR A 798 -39.48 -2.09 1.13
N ASP A 799 -39.22 -2.49 2.37
CA ASP A 799 -39.83 -1.92 3.58
C ASP A 799 -41.37 -2.06 3.65
N PHE A 800 -41.90 -3.14 3.07
CA PHE A 800 -43.29 -3.57 3.32
C PHE A 800 -43.49 -3.85 4.81
N HIS A 801 -42.56 -4.61 5.41
CA HIS A 801 -42.28 -4.60 6.84
C HIS A 801 -40.94 -3.88 7.07
N ASN A 802 -40.96 -2.87 7.94
CA ASN A 802 -39.80 -2.05 8.30
C ASN A 802 -39.62 -1.95 9.82
N GLY A 803 -38.60 -1.19 10.25
CA GLY A 803 -38.24 -1.03 11.66
C GLY A 803 -39.32 -0.45 12.58
N ALA A 804 -40.37 0.18 12.03
CA ALA A 804 -41.50 0.71 12.78
C ALA A 804 -42.80 -0.11 12.63
N SER A 805 -42.73 -1.29 12.02
CA SER A 805 -43.85 -2.22 11.83
C SER A 805 -43.67 -3.51 12.64
N GLU A 806 -44.69 -4.37 12.65
CA GLU A 806 -44.54 -5.76 13.08
C GLU A 806 -43.53 -6.55 12.23
N ALA A 807 -42.95 -7.58 12.83
CA ALA A 807 -42.01 -8.45 12.14
C ALA A 807 -42.67 -9.21 10.99
N GLY A 808 -42.00 -9.22 9.84
CA GLY A 808 -42.43 -9.93 8.64
C GLY A 808 -41.47 -9.69 7.47
N PRO A 809 -41.79 -10.22 6.28
CA PRO A 809 -40.93 -10.09 5.13
C PRO A 809 -40.75 -8.65 4.65
N ILE A 810 -39.52 -8.28 4.31
CA ILE A 810 -39.13 -6.92 3.95
C ILE A 810 -39.68 -6.56 2.56
N ALA A 811 -39.65 -7.50 1.61
CA ALA A 811 -40.22 -7.34 0.28
C ALA A 811 -40.93 -8.62 -0.18
N PRO A 812 -42.21 -8.85 0.22
CA PRO A 812 -43.02 -9.96 -0.26
C PRO A 812 -43.15 -9.96 -1.80
N LEU A 813 -42.95 -11.11 -2.43
CA LEU A 813 -42.85 -11.22 -3.89
C LEU A 813 -44.13 -10.81 -4.62
N ASP A 814 -45.30 -11.20 -4.12
CA ASP A 814 -46.60 -10.82 -4.69
C ASP A 814 -46.84 -9.30 -4.63
N TRP A 815 -46.33 -8.63 -3.60
CA TRP A 815 -46.44 -7.18 -3.47
C TRP A 815 -45.49 -6.47 -4.43
N VAL A 816 -44.25 -6.94 -4.56
CA VAL A 816 -43.29 -6.44 -5.54
C VAL A 816 -43.87 -6.56 -6.97
N ASP A 817 -44.43 -7.72 -7.32
CA ASP A 817 -45.07 -7.94 -8.62
C ASP A 817 -46.25 -6.99 -8.87
N ALA A 818 -47.09 -6.74 -7.86
CA ALA A 818 -48.20 -5.79 -7.96
C ALA A 818 -47.72 -4.34 -8.17
N VAL A 819 -46.63 -3.94 -7.51
CA VAL A 819 -46.02 -2.61 -7.66
C VAL A 819 -45.44 -2.44 -9.06
N LEU A 820 -44.67 -3.41 -9.55
CA LEU A 820 -44.10 -3.37 -10.91
C LEU A 820 -45.19 -3.44 -11.99
N SER A 821 -46.24 -4.23 -11.78
CA SER A 821 -47.41 -4.30 -12.66
C SER A 821 -48.12 -2.95 -12.77
N TYR A 822 -48.25 -2.22 -11.66
CA TYR A 822 -48.79 -0.86 -11.68
C TYR A 822 -47.82 0.10 -12.38
N ALA A 823 -46.52 0.06 -12.07
CA ALA A 823 -45.50 0.88 -12.70
C ALA A 823 -45.53 0.78 -14.22
N ALA A 824 -45.64 -0.44 -14.77
CA ALA A 824 -45.74 -0.68 -16.20
C ALA A 824 -46.94 -0.02 -16.90
N THR A 825 -47.95 0.43 -16.13
CA THR A 825 -49.11 1.17 -16.69
C THR A 825 -48.89 2.69 -16.74
N VAL A 826 -47.91 3.22 -16.01
CA VAL A 826 -47.73 4.67 -15.79
C VAL A 826 -46.32 5.18 -16.07
N ALA A 827 -45.30 4.32 -16.06
CA ALA A 827 -43.90 4.65 -16.35
C ALA A 827 -43.37 3.75 -17.48
N PRO A 828 -42.45 4.23 -18.34
CA PRO A 828 -41.81 3.40 -19.34
C PRO A 828 -41.04 2.24 -18.68
N PRO A 829 -41.31 0.97 -19.03
CA PRO A 829 -40.60 -0.17 -18.46
C PRO A 829 -39.08 -0.04 -18.62
N GLU A 830 -38.61 0.40 -19.79
CA GLU A 830 -37.19 0.56 -20.11
C GLU A 830 -36.46 1.62 -19.27
N LYS A 831 -37.17 2.38 -18.43
CA LYS A 831 -36.63 3.32 -17.45
C LYS A 831 -36.84 2.86 -16.01
N THR A 832 -37.63 1.82 -15.79
CA THR A 832 -38.10 1.40 -14.46
C THR A 832 -37.11 0.44 -13.83
N TRP A 833 -36.74 0.67 -12.57
CA TRP A 833 -35.83 -0.18 -11.80
C TRP A 833 -36.52 -0.71 -10.54
N MET A 834 -36.33 -2.00 -10.24
CA MET A 834 -36.85 -2.63 -9.03
C MET A 834 -35.87 -2.48 -7.86
N GLY A 835 -36.32 -1.92 -6.75
CA GLY A 835 -35.57 -1.79 -5.51
C GLY A 835 -35.34 -3.13 -4.82
N VAL A 836 -34.10 -3.41 -4.39
CA VAL A 836 -33.73 -4.68 -3.73
C VAL A 836 -32.97 -4.43 -2.41
N PRO A 837 -33.45 -4.95 -1.26
CA PRO A 837 -32.80 -4.78 0.03
C PRO A 837 -31.70 -5.83 0.27
N PHE A 838 -30.51 -5.37 0.65
CA PHE A 838 -29.35 -6.16 1.11
C PHE A 838 -29.27 -6.28 2.64
N TYR A 839 -30.22 -5.69 3.35
CA TYR A 839 -30.29 -5.66 4.81
C TYR A 839 -31.43 -6.55 5.32
N GLY A 840 -31.46 -6.74 6.64
CA GLY A 840 -32.52 -7.37 7.40
C GLY A 840 -32.95 -6.50 8.58
N TYR A 841 -33.87 -7.01 9.40
CA TYR A 841 -34.09 -6.47 10.75
C TYR A 841 -34.23 -7.57 11.80
N ASP A 842 -33.85 -7.24 13.04
CA ASP A 842 -34.16 -7.97 14.27
C ASP A 842 -35.25 -7.21 15.05
N TRP A 843 -36.45 -7.81 15.12
CA TRP A 843 -37.61 -7.23 15.80
C TRP A 843 -37.78 -7.71 17.23
N THR A 844 -38.15 -6.76 18.09
CA THR A 844 -38.83 -7.02 19.37
C THR A 844 -40.21 -6.39 19.34
N GLY A 845 -41.26 -7.18 19.13
CA GLY A 845 -42.62 -6.64 18.93
C GLY A 845 -42.74 -5.89 17.60
N SER A 846 -43.12 -4.61 17.64
CA SER A 846 -43.26 -3.74 16.46
C SER A 846 -42.08 -2.75 16.30
N THR A 847 -40.89 -3.17 16.74
CA THR A 847 -39.68 -2.35 16.66
C THR A 847 -38.53 -3.21 16.17
N GLY A 848 -38.09 -2.94 14.95
CA GLY A 848 -37.00 -3.65 14.26
C GLY A 848 -35.71 -2.83 14.25
N GLN A 849 -34.59 -3.50 14.54
CA GLN A 849 -33.24 -2.94 14.39
C GLN A 849 -32.63 -3.46 13.09
N SER A 850 -32.18 -2.56 12.21
CA SER A 850 -31.57 -2.94 10.94
C SER A 850 -30.26 -3.68 11.16
N LEU A 851 -29.99 -4.67 10.31
CA LEU A 851 -28.79 -5.49 10.34
C LEU A 851 -28.40 -5.93 8.94
N ASN A 852 -27.13 -6.32 8.74
CA ASN A 852 -26.66 -6.93 7.50
C ASN A 852 -26.63 -8.46 7.59
N TRP A 853 -26.37 -9.14 6.47
CA TRP A 853 -26.37 -10.60 6.39
C TRP A 853 -25.40 -11.24 7.39
N ARG A 854 -24.17 -10.71 7.52
CA ARG A 854 -23.16 -11.23 8.46
C ARG A 854 -23.64 -11.13 9.91
N GLN A 855 -24.31 -10.03 10.27
CA GLN A 855 -24.89 -9.85 11.59
C GLN A 855 -26.05 -10.83 11.84
N ALA A 856 -26.89 -11.09 10.85
CA ALA A 856 -27.97 -12.08 10.93
C ALA A 856 -27.42 -13.49 11.24
N LEU A 857 -26.40 -13.92 10.50
CA LEU A 857 -25.77 -15.23 10.71
C LEU A 857 -25.12 -15.36 12.08
N LYS A 858 -24.44 -14.32 12.53
CA LYS A 858 -23.86 -14.28 13.88
C LYS A 858 -24.93 -14.38 14.97
N LEU A 859 -26.04 -13.68 14.81
CA LEU A 859 -27.17 -13.77 15.74
C LEU A 859 -27.79 -15.16 15.75
N ALA A 860 -27.93 -15.79 14.59
CA ALA A 860 -28.42 -17.16 14.48
C ALA A 860 -27.50 -18.14 15.21
N GLU A 861 -26.19 -18.07 14.96
CA GLU A 861 -25.17 -18.91 15.58
C GLU A 861 -25.12 -18.73 17.11
N GLN A 862 -25.07 -17.49 17.58
CA GLN A 862 -25.00 -17.17 19.02
C GLN A 862 -26.20 -17.67 19.83
N ASN A 863 -27.33 -17.87 19.16
CA ASN A 863 -28.58 -18.28 19.80
C ASN A 863 -29.01 -19.70 19.41
N ASP A 864 -28.14 -20.48 18.75
CA ASP A 864 -28.42 -21.84 18.27
C ASP A 864 -29.73 -21.90 17.44
N ALA A 865 -29.98 -20.85 16.65
CA ALA A 865 -31.15 -20.73 15.81
C ALA A 865 -30.80 -21.12 14.36
N THR A 866 -31.66 -21.93 13.74
CA THR A 866 -31.50 -22.32 12.33
C THR A 866 -32.41 -21.46 11.44
N PRO A 867 -31.88 -20.65 10.52
CA PRO A 867 -32.69 -19.92 9.56
C PRO A 867 -33.65 -20.82 8.77
N GLN A 868 -34.87 -20.34 8.60
CA GLN A 868 -35.95 -20.91 7.80
C GLN A 868 -36.24 -19.99 6.61
N ARG A 869 -37.02 -20.47 5.64
CA ARG A 869 -37.48 -19.65 4.50
C ARG A 869 -38.94 -19.27 4.64
N ASP A 870 -39.25 -18.01 4.37
CA ASP A 870 -40.62 -17.57 4.18
C ASP A 870 -41.05 -17.83 2.73
N PRO A 871 -42.11 -18.61 2.47
CA PRO A 871 -42.50 -18.98 1.11
C PRO A 871 -43.14 -17.83 0.32
N SER A 872 -43.56 -16.73 0.96
CA SER A 872 -44.17 -15.58 0.29
C SER A 872 -43.14 -14.57 -0.22
N SER A 873 -41.97 -14.50 0.40
CA SER A 873 -40.89 -13.58 0.03
C SER A 873 -39.62 -14.27 -0.48
N GLY A 874 -39.40 -15.55 -0.14
CA GLY A 874 -38.11 -16.22 -0.28
C GLY A 874 -37.07 -15.79 0.75
N GLU A 875 -37.41 -14.88 1.68
CA GLU A 875 -36.47 -14.35 2.67
C GLU A 875 -36.14 -15.35 3.77
N ALA A 876 -34.92 -15.25 4.30
CA ALA A 876 -34.47 -16.06 5.43
C ALA A 876 -34.98 -15.42 6.72
N TRP A 877 -35.44 -16.24 7.66
CA TRP A 877 -35.92 -15.77 8.94
C TRP A 877 -35.66 -16.77 10.07
N PHE A 878 -35.56 -16.27 11.30
CA PHE A 878 -35.52 -17.11 12.49
C PHE A 878 -36.05 -16.35 13.70
N THR A 879 -36.32 -17.10 14.77
CA THR A 879 -36.69 -16.53 16.07
C THR A 879 -35.74 -16.99 17.15
N TYR A 880 -35.49 -16.14 18.14
CA TYR A 880 -34.69 -16.48 19.31
C TYR A 880 -35.29 -15.85 20.59
N LEU A 881 -34.70 -16.13 21.76
CA LEU A 881 -35.25 -15.78 23.07
C LEU A 881 -36.72 -16.21 23.23
N ASP A 882 -36.98 -17.52 23.08
CA ASP A 882 -38.30 -18.15 23.20
C ASP A 882 -39.38 -17.53 22.30
N GLY A 883 -38.98 -17.00 21.13
CA GLY A 883 -39.90 -16.39 20.15
C GLY A 883 -40.20 -14.92 20.38
N SER A 884 -39.57 -14.28 21.37
CA SER A 884 -39.75 -12.83 21.62
C SER A 884 -39.01 -11.94 20.62
N ARG A 885 -38.03 -12.50 19.91
CA ARG A 885 -37.28 -11.84 18.83
C ARG A 885 -37.51 -12.54 17.51
N THR A 886 -37.72 -11.79 16.44
CA THR A 886 -37.89 -12.31 15.08
C THR A 886 -36.95 -11.58 14.13
N VAL A 887 -36.16 -12.32 13.36
CA VAL A 887 -35.21 -11.78 12.39
C VAL A 887 -35.66 -12.17 11.00
N TYR A 888 -35.72 -11.21 10.06
CA TYR A 888 -35.79 -11.47 8.61
C TYR A 888 -34.57 -10.83 7.95
N PHE A 889 -33.96 -11.51 6.98
CA PHE A 889 -32.80 -11.04 6.24
C PHE A 889 -32.72 -11.62 4.82
N ASN A 890 -31.87 -11.00 4.01
CA ASN A 890 -31.71 -11.30 2.59
C ASN A 890 -30.37 -12.00 2.32
N ASP A 891 -30.38 -12.95 1.38
CA ASP A 891 -29.22 -13.72 0.95
C ASP A 891 -29.40 -14.18 -0.52
N GLY A 892 -28.43 -14.92 -1.06
CA GLY A 892 -28.40 -15.27 -2.49
C GLY A 892 -29.64 -16.01 -2.99
N GLU A 893 -30.27 -16.85 -2.16
CA GLU A 893 -31.52 -17.53 -2.53
C GLU A 893 -32.69 -16.55 -2.67
N THR A 894 -32.77 -15.56 -1.78
CA THR A 894 -33.76 -14.48 -1.91
C THR A 894 -33.53 -13.68 -3.18
N MET A 895 -32.28 -13.36 -3.53
CA MET A 895 -31.94 -12.64 -4.76
C MET A 895 -32.39 -13.41 -6.00
N MET A 896 -32.10 -14.71 -6.09
CA MET A 896 -32.56 -15.55 -7.20
C MET A 896 -34.08 -15.52 -7.36
N ALA A 897 -34.83 -15.62 -6.25
CA ALA A 897 -36.29 -15.57 -6.29
C ALA A 897 -36.83 -14.23 -6.83
N ARG A 898 -36.17 -13.11 -6.52
CA ARG A 898 -36.54 -11.78 -7.01
C ARG A 898 -36.19 -11.60 -8.49
N LEU A 899 -35.00 -12.03 -8.90
CA LEU A 899 -34.58 -11.97 -10.31
C LEU A 899 -35.51 -12.82 -11.20
N ASP A 900 -35.98 -13.96 -10.70
CA ASP A 900 -36.95 -14.79 -11.40
C ASP A 900 -38.26 -14.05 -11.74
N ILE A 901 -38.76 -13.21 -10.84
CA ILE A 901 -39.96 -12.39 -11.08
C ILE A 901 -39.70 -11.33 -12.13
N ILE A 902 -38.55 -10.64 -12.06
CA ILE A 902 -38.15 -9.67 -13.08
C ILE A 902 -38.12 -10.34 -14.45
N MET A 903 -37.37 -11.42 -14.57
CA MET A 903 -37.12 -12.09 -15.85
C MET A 903 -38.39 -12.69 -16.45
N ARG A 904 -39.33 -13.19 -15.62
CA ARG A 904 -40.56 -13.83 -16.10
C ARG A 904 -41.71 -12.88 -16.32
N SER A 905 -42.00 -12.01 -15.36
CA SER A 905 -43.20 -11.18 -15.34
C SER A 905 -42.97 -9.79 -15.91
N HIS A 906 -41.76 -9.25 -15.76
CA HIS A 906 -41.42 -7.85 -16.10
C HIS A 906 -40.15 -7.74 -16.97
N PRO A 907 -40.00 -8.51 -18.07
CA PRO A 907 -38.72 -8.65 -18.79
C PRO A 907 -38.21 -7.38 -19.50
N ASN A 908 -39.03 -6.33 -19.55
CA ASN A 908 -38.69 -5.07 -20.21
C ASN A 908 -38.29 -3.97 -19.23
N ILE A 909 -38.20 -4.26 -17.93
CA ILE A 909 -37.71 -3.26 -16.98
C ILE A 909 -36.21 -3.03 -17.17
N ALA A 910 -35.73 -1.83 -16.81
CA ALA A 910 -34.34 -1.43 -17.01
C ALA A 910 -33.34 -2.27 -16.19
N GLY A 911 -33.72 -2.64 -14.96
CA GLY A 911 -32.77 -3.25 -14.03
C GLY A 911 -33.24 -3.31 -12.58
N ILE A 912 -32.28 -3.49 -11.68
CA ILE A 912 -32.48 -3.42 -10.22
C ILE A 912 -31.64 -2.31 -9.57
N ALA A 913 -32.20 -1.70 -8.53
CA ALA A 913 -31.55 -0.69 -7.70
C ALA A 913 -31.40 -1.23 -6.27
N ILE A 914 -30.16 -1.42 -5.80
CA ILE A 914 -29.89 -2.15 -4.56
C ILE A 914 -29.67 -1.18 -3.39
N TRP A 915 -30.26 -1.45 -2.24
CA TRP A 915 -30.01 -0.74 -0.98
C TRP A 915 -29.56 -1.67 0.16
N PRO A 916 -28.43 -1.42 0.83
CA PRO A 916 -27.27 -0.67 0.36
C PRO A 916 -26.06 -1.59 0.09
N LEU A 917 -25.03 -1.01 -0.54
CA LEU A 917 -23.70 -1.59 -0.66
C LEU A 917 -23.08 -1.85 0.73
N GLY A 918 -22.57 -3.06 0.97
CA GLY A 918 -21.77 -3.40 2.15
C GLY A 918 -22.42 -4.38 3.13
N GLY A 919 -21.73 -5.50 3.39
CA GLY A 919 -22.08 -6.47 4.43
C GLY A 919 -23.15 -7.50 4.04
N GLU A 920 -23.50 -7.56 2.76
CA GLU A 920 -24.40 -8.53 2.15
C GLU A 920 -23.80 -9.94 2.02
N ASP A 921 -24.64 -10.90 1.64
CA ASP A 921 -24.21 -12.24 1.23
C ASP A 921 -23.48 -12.18 -0.12
N PRO A 922 -22.23 -12.68 -0.23
CA PRO A 922 -21.53 -12.79 -1.51
C PRO A 922 -22.32 -13.56 -2.59
N ALA A 923 -23.21 -14.49 -2.20
CA ALA A 923 -24.03 -15.23 -3.18
C ALA A 923 -25.03 -14.33 -3.92
N ASN A 924 -25.36 -13.13 -3.41
CA ASN A 924 -26.18 -12.16 -4.15
C ASN A 924 -25.52 -11.74 -5.47
N TRP A 925 -24.21 -11.49 -5.45
CA TRP A 925 -23.44 -11.10 -6.64
C TRP A 925 -23.34 -12.22 -7.67
N THR A 926 -23.23 -13.46 -7.20
CA THR A 926 -23.25 -14.64 -8.07
C THR A 926 -24.60 -14.75 -8.80
N ALA A 927 -25.71 -14.61 -8.06
CA ALA A 927 -27.05 -14.65 -8.65
C ALA A 927 -27.28 -13.54 -9.69
N LEU A 928 -26.75 -12.32 -9.44
CA LEU A 928 -26.84 -11.21 -10.38
C LEU A 928 -26.04 -11.45 -11.66
N LYS A 929 -24.82 -11.97 -11.52
CA LYS A 929 -23.97 -12.32 -12.65
C LYS A 929 -24.63 -13.38 -13.53
N GLU A 930 -25.17 -14.44 -12.92
CA GLU A 930 -25.90 -15.48 -13.65
C GLU A 930 -27.10 -14.90 -14.42
N ALA A 931 -27.89 -14.02 -13.80
CA ALA A 931 -29.04 -13.39 -14.45
C ALA A 931 -28.65 -12.41 -15.59
N GLN A 932 -27.46 -11.80 -15.55
CA GLN A 932 -26.95 -10.95 -16.64
C GLN A 932 -26.37 -11.74 -17.81
N GLU A 933 -26.04 -13.01 -17.61
CA GLU A 933 -25.53 -13.94 -18.64
C GLU A 933 -26.65 -14.71 -19.36
N GLU A 934 -27.84 -14.84 -18.76
CA GLU A 934 -29.06 -15.43 -19.35
C GLU A 934 -29.79 -14.49 -20.33
#